data_AF-A0A6L9IQS8-F1
#
_entry.id   AF-A0A6L9IQS8-F1
#
_cell.length_a   1.000
_cell.length_b   1.000
_cell.length_c   1.000
_cell.angle_alpha   90.00
_cell.angle_beta   90.00
_cell.angle_gamma   90.00
#
_symmetry.space_group_name_H-M   'P 1'
#
loop_
_entity.id
_entity.type
_entity.pdbx_description
1 polymer ?
#
loop_
_entity_poly.entity_id
_entity_poly.type
_entity_poly.pdbx_seq_one_letter_code
_entity_poly.pdbx_strand_id
1 'polypeptide(L)'
;MVRPIATISVVPNLPAPLERFEELAYNLRWAWNSEAIALFRRLDRDLWEETGHNPVLMLGIIEQTRLEAACEDPAFMAHYNRVIAEFDAYMTHKGTWYDHHYGHLEPAPTIAYFSMEFGITESLQNYSGGLGVLSGDHLKSASDLGIPLIGVGLLYQEGYFRQYLNADGYQQESYPINDYANLPVSLQRNPDGSPIKIGVPMPGRSLYAVIWKAQVGRVPLYLLDSNIPDNQLAEDRDLTDRLYGGDRRKRIRQEILMGIGGIRALEALGHHPDICHMNEGHSAFLALERIRMYMNAHDVSFEQAKEITSASNIFTTHTPVPAGLERFGFDLIDEHFTDYLPTLSLSRDGFIDLGRENMGHYELFSMPVLAFNLSASVNGVAALHGRVSRELFHWMYPQLPTPEVPVSAITNGIHIESWINDDMAQLFDRYLDPQWRTEPWRDDIWANVDAVPDTELWRSHERRREQLVAFARERLRTQLEHRGAPMHEIEAAEEVLDPEALTIGFARRFATYKRATLLFRDLERLKRLLNDTDRPVQILYAGKAHPHDTAGKEFIRQITTMARDPELRHHIVFLEDYDMNIARYLVHGVDVWLNNPRRPKEASGTSGMKVIYNGGLNCSILDGWWDEGYAPEVGWAIGNGEEYPEEQADHQDYVESQTLYNILEYDI
;
A
#
# COMPACT_ATOMS: atom_id res chain seq x y z
N MET A 1 -27.40 3.28 -9.50
CA MET A 1 -26.32 2.95 -10.46
C MET A 1 -26.82 1.78 -11.32
N VAL A 2 -26.80 1.91 -12.64
CA VAL A 2 -27.31 0.88 -13.55
C VAL A 2 -26.19 -0.14 -13.77
N ARG A 3 -26.33 -1.36 -13.23
CA ARG A 3 -25.41 -2.47 -13.52
C ARG A 3 -25.55 -2.82 -15.03
N PRO A 4 -24.45 -2.92 -15.80
CA PRO A 4 -24.53 -3.14 -17.24
C PRO A 4 -25.21 -4.48 -17.58
N ILE A 5 -26.12 -4.46 -18.55
CA ILE A 5 -26.94 -5.61 -18.97
C ILE A 5 -26.19 -6.50 -19.99
N ALA A 6 -25.16 -5.96 -20.63
CA ALA A 6 -24.25 -6.69 -21.53
C ALA A 6 -22.89 -5.98 -21.58
N THR A 7 -21.81 -6.76 -21.65
CA THR A 7 -20.43 -6.26 -21.78
C THR A 7 -19.97 -6.49 -23.22
N ILE A 8 -19.60 -5.42 -23.92
CA ILE A 8 -18.91 -5.50 -25.21
C ILE A 8 -17.42 -5.36 -24.91
N SER A 9 -16.63 -6.40 -25.18
CA SER A 9 -15.17 -6.33 -25.06
C SER A 9 -14.60 -5.76 -26.36
N VAL A 10 -14.03 -4.56 -26.28
CA VAL A 10 -13.29 -3.93 -27.37
C VAL A 10 -11.83 -4.32 -27.19
N VAL A 11 -11.28 -5.11 -28.11
CA VAL A 11 -9.86 -5.48 -28.10
C VAL A 11 -9.14 -4.52 -29.06
N PRO A 12 -8.04 -3.88 -28.63
CA PRO A 12 -7.29 -2.99 -29.52
C PRO A 12 -6.75 -3.75 -30.72
N ASN A 13 -6.91 -3.17 -31.92
CA ASN A 13 -6.33 -3.72 -33.13
C ASN A 13 -4.88 -3.23 -33.29
N LEU A 14 -3.97 -3.79 -32.48
CA LEU A 14 -2.55 -3.44 -32.52
C LEU A 14 -1.94 -3.85 -33.87
N PRO A 15 -1.29 -2.93 -34.59
CA PRO A 15 -0.52 -3.29 -35.78
C PRO A 15 0.54 -4.34 -35.45
N ALA A 16 0.85 -5.25 -36.38
CA ALA A 16 1.80 -6.34 -36.14
C ALA A 16 3.16 -5.89 -35.54
N PRO A 17 3.77 -4.75 -35.94
CA PRO A 17 5.01 -4.26 -35.29
C PRO A 17 4.87 -3.89 -33.81
N LEU A 18 3.65 -3.64 -33.33
CA LEU A 18 3.32 -3.21 -31.97
C LEU A 18 2.57 -4.27 -31.17
N GLU A 19 2.42 -5.50 -31.68
CA GLU A 19 1.59 -6.55 -31.05
C GLU A 19 1.94 -6.80 -29.57
N ARG A 20 3.23 -6.67 -29.21
CA ARG A 20 3.71 -6.90 -27.84
C ARG A 20 3.44 -5.74 -26.87
N PHE A 21 2.81 -4.64 -27.32
CA PHE A 21 2.31 -3.62 -26.39
C PHE A 21 1.30 -4.20 -25.39
N GLU A 22 0.54 -5.20 -25.81
CA GLU A 22 -0.38 -5.92 -24.91
C GLU A 22 0.37 -6.59 -23.75
N GLU A 23 1.51 -7.24 -24.02
CA GLU A 23 2.35 -7.84 -22.97
C GLU A 23 2.85 -6.80 -21.97
N LEU A 24 3.31 -5.64 -22.47
CA LEU A 24 3.73 -4.52 -21.62
C LEU A 24 2.57 -3.96 -20.81
N ALA A 25 1.37 -3.84 -21.38
CA ALA A 25 0.21 -3.27 -20.69
C ALA A 25 -0.29 -4.19 -19.54
N TYR A 26 -0.30 -5.50 -19.76
CA TYR A 26 -0.79 -6.49 -18.79
C TYR A 26 0.24 -6.93 -17.74
N ASN A 27 1.53 -6.65 -17.93
CA ASN A 27 2.55 -6.88 -16.91
C ASN A 27 2.88 -5.59 -16.16
N LEU A 28 2.46 -5.51 -14.90
CA LEU A 28 2.57 -4.33 -14.03
C LEU A 28 4.01 -3.84 -13.78
N ARG A 29 5.05 -4.52 -14.29
CA ARG A 29 6.44 -4.02 -14.28
C ARG A 29 6.58 -2.62 -14.85
N TRP A 30 5.74 -2.26 -15.83
CA TRP A 30 5.74 -0.89 -16.38
C TRP A 30 5.58 0.17 -15.27
N ALA A 31 4.90 -0.13 -14.15
CA ALA A 31 4.61 0.83 -13.09
C ALA A 31 5.84 1.28 -12.28
N TRP A 32 6.99 0.60 -12.40
CA TRP A 32 8.26 1.01 -11.81
C TRP A 32 9.41 0.97 -12.83
N ASN A 33 9.08 1.08 -14.12
CA ASN A 33 10.09 1.19 -15.19
C ASN A 33 9.84 2.47 -15.99
N SER A 34 10.74 3.44 -15.84
CA SER A 34 10.55 4.77 -16.41
C SER A 34 10.57 4.81 -17.93
N GLU A 35 11.39 3.98 -18.59
CA GLU A 35 11.39 3.86 -20.05
C GLU A 35 10.02 3.34 -20.58
N ALA A 36 9.41 2.36 -19.92
CA ALA A 36 8.06 1.89 -20.26
C ALA A 36 7.00 2.98 -20.05
N ILE A 37 7.04 3.72 -18.94
CA ILE A 37 6.14 4.85 -18.69
C ILE A 37 6.33 5.94 -19.77
N ALA A 38 7.57 6.29 -20.08
CA ALA A 38 7.92 7.27 -21.11
C ALA A 38 7.44 6.82 -22.49
N LEU A 39 7.47 5.51 -22.78
CA LEU A 39 6.98 4.93 -24.03
C LEU A 39 5.46 5.13 -24.17
N PHE A 40 4.66 4.83 -23.14
CA PHE A 40 3.21 5.09 -23.15
C PHE A 40 2.90 6.59 -23.25
N ARG A 41 3.60 7.44 -22.51
CA ARG A 41 3.44 8.91 -22.58
C ARG A 41 3.80 9.47 -23.96
N ARG A 42 4.81 8.91 -24.62
CA ARG A 42 5.20 9.31 -25.99
C ARG A 42 4.16 8.87 -27.02
N LEU A 43 3.50 7.73 -26.78
CA LEU A 43 2.41 7.27 -27.62
C LEU A 43 1.25 8.27 -27.57
N ASP A 44 0.76 8.64 -26.39
CA ASP A 44 -0.18 9.75 -26.22
C ASP A 44 -0.15 10.29 -24.78
N ARG A 45 0.25 11.56 -24.60
CA ARG A 45 0.44 12.13 -23.26
C ARG A 45 -0.88 12.43 -22.57
N ASP A 46 -1.83 13.00 -23.31
CA ASP A 46 -3.09 13.46 -22.73
C ASP A 46 -3.95 12.25 -22.38
N LEU A 47 -3.98 11.25 -23.27
CA LEU A 47 -4.69 9.99 -23.02
C LEU A 47 -4.11 9.20 -21.84
N TRP A 48 -2.79 9.25 -21.64
CA TRP A 48 -2.14 8.62 -20.49
C TRP A 48 -2.63 9.21 -19.15
N GLU A 49 -2.79 10.53 -19.08
CA GLU A 49 -3.32 11.21 -17.89
C GLU A 49 -4.84 10.96 -17.74
N GLU A 50 -5.62 11.07 -18.82
CA GLU A 50 -7.08 10.88 -18.82
C GLU A 50 -7.49 9.45 -18.40
N THR A 51 -6.71 8.45 -18.79
CA THR A 51 -6.96 7.05 -18.40
C THR A 51 -6.48 6.70 -17.00
N GLY A 52 -5.92 7.68 -16.27
CA GLY A 52 -5.41 7.48 -14.93
C GLY A 52 -4.22 6.52 -14.91
N HIS A 53 -3.30 6.65 -15.88
CA HIS A 53 -2.10 5.81 -15.99
C HIS A 53 -2.44 4.32 -16.21
N ASN A 54 -3.48 4.03 -17.00
CA ASN A 54 -3.91 2.67 -17.29
C ASN A 54 -3.59 2.31 -18.76
N PRO A 55 -2.50 1.56 -19.02
CA PRO A 55 -2.12 1.23 -20.39
C PRO A 55 -3.13 0.31 -21.10
N VAL A 56 -3.87 -0.53 -20.38
CA VAL A 56 -4.89 -1.40 -20.98
C VAL A 56 -6.05 -0.55 -21.50
N LEU A 57 -6.59 0.35 -20.68
CA LEU A 57 -7.64 1.27 -21.10
C LEU A 57 -7.15 2.19 -22.22
N MET A 58 -5.95 2.75 -22.10
CA MET A 58 -5.34 3.63 -23.10
C MET A 58 -5.27 2.95 -24.47
N LEU A 59 -4.73 1.72 -24.55
CA LEU A 59 -4.68 0.99 -25.81
C LEU A 59 -6.08 0.67 -26.34
N GLY A 60 -7.05 0.40 -25.45
CA GLY A 60 -8.43 0.11 -25.84
C GLY A 60 -9.19 1.30 -26.46
N ILE A 61 -8.77 2.54 -26.21
CA ILE A 61 -9.46 3.75 -26.69
C ILE A 61 -8.63 4.63 -27.62
N ILE A 62 -7.33 4.35 -27.78
CA ILE A 62 -6.45 5.12 -28.68
C ILE A 62 -6.90 5.02 -30.14
N GLU A 63 -6.76 6.12 -30.88
CA GLU A 63 -7.09 6.13 -32.30
C GLU A 63 -6.16 5.23 -33.12
N GLN A 64 -6.70 4.46 -34.06
CA GLN A 64 -5.92 3.57 -34.92
C GLN A 64 -4.85 4.32 -35.73
N THR A 65 -5.17 5.51 -36.21
CA THR A 65 -4.27 6.41 -36.94
C THR A 65 -3.02 6.76 -36.14
N ARG A 66 -3.15 6.86 -34.80
CA ARG A 66 -2.03 7.14 -33.90
C ARG A 66 -1.09 5.95 -33.78
N LEU A 67 -1.64 4.73 -33.70
CA LEU A 67 -0.85 3.49 -33.69
C LEU A 67 -0.12 3.29 -35.03
N GLU A 68 -0.78 3.56 -36.15
CA GLU A 68 -0.18 3.50 -37.49
C GLU A 68 0.96 4.52 -37.64
N ALA A 69 0.74 5.77 -37.20
CA ALA A 69 1.79 6.79 -37.20
C ALA A 69 2.98 6.42 -36.31
N ALA A 70 2.74 5.78 -35.16
CA ALA A 70 3.80 5.31 -34.27
C ALA A 70 4.66 4.21 -34.92
N CYS A 71 4.06 3.32 -35.72
CA CYS A 71 4.79 2.33 -36.53
C CYS A 71 5.70 2.98 -37.58
N GLU A 72 5.30 4.12 -38.13
CA GLU A 72 6.04 4.85 -39.15
C GLU A 72 7.15 5.75 -38.57
N ASP A 73 7.10 6.11 -37.28
CA ASP A 73 8.15 6.88 -36.58
C ASP A 73 9.34 5.98 -36.18
N PRO A 74 10.51 6.11 -36.84
CA PRO A 74 11.67 5.28 -36.53
C PRO A 74 12.21 5.48 -35.11
N ALA A 75 12.06 6.69 -34.56
CA ALA A 75 12.53 7.00 -33.22
C ALA A 75 11.59 6.43 -32.15
N PHE A 76 10.30 6.30 -32.43
CA PHE A 76 9.36 5.60 -31.54
C PHE A 76 9.64 4.11 -31.56
N MET A 77 9.76 3.51 -32.75
CA MET A 77 10.05 2.09 -32.89
C MET A 77 11.38 1.68 -32.25
N ALA A 78 12.42 2.53 -32.35
CA ALA A 78 13.68 2.27 -31.66
C ALA A 78 13.54 2.26 -30.12
N HIS A 79 12.71 3.16 -29.57
CA HIS A 79 12.42 3.18 -28.14
C HIS A 79 11.60 1.95 -27.72
N TYR A 80 10.53 1.65 -28.47
CA TYR A 80 9.70 0.46 -28.28
C TYR A 80 10.53 -0.84 -28.24
N ASN A 81 11.38 -1.04 -29.25
CA ASN A 81 12.21 -2.24 -29.34
C ASN A 81 13.20 -2.37 -28.17
N ARG A 82 13.71 -1.24 -27.65
CA ARG A 82 14.58 -1.24 -26.47
C ARG A 82 13.81 -1.67 -25.22
N VAL A 83 12.64 -1.08 -24.98
CA VAL A 83 11.78 -1.43 -23.83
C VAL A 83 11.39 -2.91 -23.88
N ILE A 84 11.06 -3.43 -25.06
CA ILE A 84 10.75 -4.85 -25.24
C ILE A 84 11.97 -5.73 -24.94
N ALA A 85 13.16 -5.37 -25.45
CA ALA A 85 14.38 -6.13 -25.18
C ALA A 85 14.74 -6.13 -23.68
N GLU A 86 14.57 -5.01 -22.99
CA GLU A 86 14.76 -4.90 -21.53
C GLU A 86 13.73 -5.71 -20.76
N PHE A 87 12.47 -5.70 -21.20
CA PHE A 87 11.42 -6.53 -20.64
C PHE A 87 11.75 -8.02 -20.77
N ASP A 88 12.18 -8.47 -21.95
CA ASP A 88 12.58 -9.85 -22.18
C ASP A 88 13.80 -10.24 -21.34
N ALA A 89 14.80 -9.37 -21.29
CA ALA A 89 16.00 -9.57 -20.48
C ALA A 89 15.64 -9.71 -19.00
N TYR A 90 14.74 -8.87 -18.48
CA TYR A 90 14.22 -9.00 -17.12
C TYR A 90 13.47 -10.33 -16.96
N MET A 91 12.44 -10.59 -17.75
CA MET A 91 11.56 -11.74 -17.53
C MET A 91 12.29 -13.10 -17.64
N THR A 92 13.36 -13.17 -18.46
CA THR A 92 14.10 -14.40 -18.70
C THR A 92 15.44 -14.49 -17.97
N HIS A 93 15.84 -13.45 -17.23
CA HIS A 93 17.12 -13.42 -16.53
C HIS A 93 17.29 -14.63 -15.60
N LYS A 94 18.44 -15.29 -15.70
CA LYS A 94 18.88 -16.36 -14.81
C LYS A 94 20.12 -15.87 -14.07
N GLY A 95 20.15 -15.99 -12.76
CA GLY A 95 21.17 -15.35 -11.90
C GLY A 95 20.61 -14.22 -11.03
N THR A 96 19.33 -14.30 -10.68
CA THR A 96 18.75 -13.41 -9.68
C THR A 96 19.40 -13.63 -8.30
N TRP A 97 19.16 -12.72 -7.36
CA TRP A 97 19.61 -12.92 -5.97
C TRP A 97 19.14 -14.27 -5.43
N TYR A 98 17.89 -14.65 -5.69
CA TYR A 98 17.36 -15.94 -5.28
C TYR A 98 18.11 -17.10 -5.93
N ASP A 99 18.40 -17.03 -7.24
CA ASP A 99 19.16 -18.09 -7.93
C ASP A 99 20.54 -18.30 -7.31
N HIS A 100 21.23 -17.20 -6.97
CA HIS A 100 22.57 -17.27 -6.37
C HIS A 100 22.58 -17.82 -4.94
N HIS A 101 21.58 -17.46 -4.13
CA HIS A 101 21.55 -17.84 -2.72
C HIS A 101 20.80 -19.15 -2.45
N TYR A 102 19.77 -19.45 -3.25
CA TYR A 102 18.81 -20.53 -3.02
C TYR A 102 18.52 -21.38 -4.24
N GLY A 103 19.12 -21.12 -5.41
CA GLY A 103 18.93 -21.93 -6.62
C GLY A 103 19.41 -23.40 -6.52
N HIS A 104 19.96 -23.80 -5.38
CA HIS A 104 20.27 -25.19 -5.05
C HIS A 104 19.07 -25.96 -4.45
N LEU A 105 18.00 -25.26 -4.05
CA LEU A 105 16.76 -25.86 -3.56
C LEU A 105 15.94 -26.35 -4.75
N GLU A 106 15.88 -27.66 -4.95
CA GLU A 106 15.15 -28.30 -6.04
C GLU A 106 14.17 -29.36 -5.48
N PRO A 107 12.85 -29.20 -5.67
CA PRO A 107 12.19 -28.04 -6.29
C PRO A 107 12.31 -26.79 -5.42
N ALA A 108 12.27 -25.61 -6.05
CA ALA A 108 12.18 -24.35 -5.32
C ALA A 108 10.89 -24.29 -4.49
N PRO A 109 10.94 -23.84 -3.22
CA PRO A 109 9.74 -23.69 -2.41
C PRO A 109 8.77 -22.67 -3.02
N THR A 110 7.48 -22.95 -2.93
CA THR A 110 6.42 -22.01 -3.30
C THR A 110 5.99 -21.19 -2.08
N ILE A 111 6.13 -19.87 -2.15
CA ILE A 111 5.76 -18.94 -1.07
C ILE A 111 4.46 -18.23 -1.44
N ALA A 112 3.40 -18.41 -0.66
CA ALA A 112 2.17 -17.65 -0.84
C ALA A 112 2.04 -16.51 0.17
N TYR A 113 1.94 -15.29 -0.33
CA TYR A 113 1.81 -14.06 0.45
C TYR A 113 0.38 -13.54 0.41
N PHE A 114 -0.30 -13.58 1.56
CA PHE A 114 -1.70 -13.23 1.68
C PHE A 114 -1.85 -11.82 2.24
N SER A 115 -2.62 -10.98 1.55
CA SER A 115 -2.98 -9.65 2.04
C SER A 115 -4.36 -9.22 1.54
N MET A 116 -5.05 -8.42 2.35
CA MET A 116 -6.30 -7.77 1.94
C MET A 116 -6.07 -6.63 0.95
N GLU A 117 -4.84 -6.10 0.82
CA GLU A 117 -4.55 -4.99 -0.08
C GLU A 117 -3.19 -5.10 -0.78
N PHE A 118 -3.12 -4.61 -2.02
CA PHE A 118 -1.92 -4.55 -2.85
C PHE A 118 -1.86 -3.23 -3.63
N GLY A 119 -0.95 -2.34 -3.22
CA GLY A 119 -0.67 -1.06 -3.86
C GLY A 119 0.44 -1.19 -4.89
N ILE A 120 0.09 -1.59 -6.12
CA ILE A 120 1.05 -1.76 -7.22
C ILE A 120 1.17 -0.47 -8.05
N THR A 121 0.04 0.05 -8.49
CA THR A 121 -0.13 1.27 -9.31
C THR A 121 -1.48 1.91 -8.99
N GLU A 122 -1.59 3.23 -9.20
CA GLU A 122 -2.80 4.03 -9.03
C GLU A 122 -3.98 3.59 -9.93
N SER A 123 -3.71 2.95 -11.07
CA SER A 123 -4.77 2.43 -11.96
C SER A 123 -5.44 1.16 -11.43
N LEU A 124 -4.75 0.39 -10.59
CA LEU A 124 -5.30 -0.79 -9.91
C LEU A 124 -5.63 -0.44 -8.45
N GLN A 125 -6.85 0.02 -8.21
CA GLN A 125 -7.32 0.53 -6.91
C GLN A 125 -7.61 -0.55 -5.87
N ASN A 126 -6.69 -1.50 -5.68
CA ASN A 126 -6.83 -2.63 -4.76
C ASN A 126 -6.09 -2.41 -3.43
N TYR A 127 -6.02 -1.16 -2.96
CA TYR A 127 -5.34 -0.76 -1.73
C TYR A 127 -5.94 0.49 -1.07
N SER A 128 -5.67 0.70 0.22
CA SER A 128 -6.12 1.88 0.97
C SER A 128 -4.98 2.68 1.62
N GLY A 129 -3.89 2.03 2.04
CA GLY A 129 -2.86 2.69 2.84
C GLY A 129 -1.50 2.00 2.82
N GLY A 130 -0.74 2.21 3.91
CA GLY A 130 0.64 1.76 4.03
C GLY A 130 0.83 0.24 3.99
N LEU A 131 -0.14 -0.53 4.50
CA LEU A 131 -0.09 -2.00 4.48
C LEU A 131 -0.12 -2.53 3.03
N GLY A 132 -1.00 -1.99 2.20
CA GLY A 132 -1.14 -2.38 0.80
C GLY A 132 0.03 -1.91 -0.04
N VAL A 133 0.55 -0.70 0.20
CA VAL A 133 1.77 -0.24 -0.45
C VAL A 133 2.95 -1.14 -0.09
N LEU A 134 3.08 -1.56 1.17
CA LEU A 134 4.10 -2.53 1.58
C LEU A 134 3.91 -3.89 0.90
N SER A 135 2.69 -4.43 0.86
CA SER A 135 2.39 -5.66 0.13
C SER A 135 2.80 -5.55 -1.33
N GLY A 136 2.53 -4.40 -1.96
CA GLY A 136 2.92 -4.13 -3.33
C GLY A 136 4.43 -4.07 -3.52
N ASP A 137 5.14 -3.36 -2.66
CA ASP A 137 6.60 -3.27 -2.68
C ASP A 137 7.25 -4.65 -2.38
N HIS A 138 6.66 -5.50 -1.54
CA HIS A 138 7.08 -6.89 -1.39
C HIS A 138 6.98 -7.68 -2.69
N LEU A 139 5.86 -7.56 -3.44
CA LEU A 139 5.73 -8.27 -4.73
C LEU A 139 6.74 -7.77 -5.76
N LYS A 140 7.00 -6.45 -5.80
CA LYS A 140 7.98 -5.85 -6.71
C LYS A 140 9.41 -6.28 -6.38
N SER A 141 9.80 -6.18 -5.11
CA SER A 141 11.11 -6.66 -4.64
C SER A 141 11.27 -8.17 -4.84
N ALA A 142 10.24 -8.97 -4.54
CA ALA A 142 10.27 -10.41 -4.79
C ALA A 142 10.44 -10.71 -6.28
N SER A 143 9.78 -9.95 -7.15
CA SER A 143 9.95 -10.04 -8.59
C SER A 143 11.39 -9.75 -8.98
N ASP A 144 11.98 -8.63 -8.54
CA ASP A 144 13.34 -8.23 -8.88
C ASP A 144 14.39 -9.24 -8.39
N LEU A 145 14.24 -9.71 -7.15
CA LEU A 145 15.11 -10.69 -6.50
C LEU A 145 14.92 -12.13 -7.02
N GLY A 146 13.88 -12.40 -7.80
CA GLY A 146 13.56 -13.73 -8.32
C GLY A 146 12.99 -14.70 -7.28
N ILE A 147 12.41 -14.20 -6.20
CA ILE A 147 11.83 -15.03 -5.14
C ILE A 147 10.58 -15.73 -5.71
N PRO A 148 10.41 -17.06 -5.50
CA PRO A 148 9.26 -17.85 -5.98
C PRO A 148 7.99 -17.57 -5.15
N LEU A 149 7.55 -16.32 -5.20
CA LEU A 149 6.43 -15.79 -4.43
C LEU A 149 5.18 -15.67 -5.30
N ILE A 150 4.03 -15.97 -4.70
CA ILE A 150 2.68 -15.80 -5.25
C ILE A 150 1.90 -14.88 -4.32
N GLY A 151 1.36 -13.78 -4.83
CA GLY A 151 0.44 -12.95 -4.07
C GLY A 151 -0.98 -13.51 -4.10
N VAL A 152 -1.71 -13.42 -2.99
CA VAL A 152 -3.14 -13.80 -2.92
C VAL A 152 -3.93 -12.71 -2.21
N GLY A 153 -5.02 -12.26 -2.84
CA GLY A 153 -5.90 -11.20 -2.35
C GLY A 153 -7.35 -11.35 -2.80
N LEU A 154 -8.15 -10.32 -2.54
CA LEU A 154 -9.49 -10.15 -3.13
C LEU A 154 -9.42 -9.07 -4.22
N LEU A 155 -10.25 -9.19 -5.26
CA LEU A 155 -10.39 -8.15 -6.29
C LEU A 155 -11.58 -7.26 -5.97
N TYR A 156 -11.34 -6.00 -5.60
CA TYR A 156 -12.42 -5.09 -5.20
C TYR A 156 -13.04 -4.33 -6.38
N GLN A 157 -14.33 -4.49 -6.62
CA GLN A 157 -15.04 -3.81 -7.72
C GLN A 157 -15.08 -2.30 -7.54
N GLU A 158 -15.22 -1.80 -6.32
CA GLU A 158 -15.24 -0.36 -6.02
C GLU A 158 -13.93 0.12 -5.40
N GLY A 159 -12.96 -0.79 -5.18
CA GLY A 159 -11.70 -0.48 -4.52
C GLY A 159 -11.90 -0.02 -3.07
N TYR A 160 -11.12 0.99 -2.67
CA TYR A 160 -11.42 1.76 -1.46
C TYR A 160 -12.44 2.87 -1.77
N PHE A 161 -12.12 4.14 -1.53
CA PHE A 161 -12.94 5.25 -2.00
C PHE A 161 -12.08 6.33 -2.65
N ARG A 162 -12.69 7.06 -3.58
CA ARG A 162 -12.19 8.31 -4.13
C ARG A 162 -12.66 9.47 -3.26
N GLN A 163 -11.71 10.26 -2.78
CA GLN A 163 -11.96 11.39 -1.89
C GLN A 163 -12.34 12.62 -2.70
N TYR A 164 -13.29 13.39 -2.23
CA TYR A 164 -13.48 14.77 -2.65
C TYR A 164 -13.95 15.60 -1.46
N LEU A 165 -13.70 16.91 -1.47
CA LEU A 165 -14.17 17.80 -0.41
C LEU A 165 -15.44 18.53 -0.84
N ASN A 166 -16.37 18.72 0.09
CA ASN A 166 -17.49 19.64 -0.15
C ASN A 166 -17.05 21.11 0.02
N ALA A 167 -17.99 22.05 -0.15
CA ALA A 167 -17.70 23.50 -0.04
C ALA A 167 -17.09 23.90 1.32
N ASP A 168 -17.47 23.22 2.40
CA ASP A 168 -16.96 23.45 3.75
C ASP A 168 -15.60 22.79 4.02
N GLY A 169 -14.99 22.13 3.02
CA GLY A 169 -13.73 21.40 3.19
C GLY A 169 -13.90 20.04 3.91
N TYR A 170 -15.14 19.57 4.08
CA TYR A 170 -15.42 18.29 4.71
C TYR A 170 -15.35 17.14 3.70
N GLN A 171 -14.65 16.08 4.07
CA GLN A 171 -14.45 14.91 3.21
C GLN A 171 -15.76 14.18 2.89
N GLN A 172 -15.90 13.86 1.61
CA GLN A 172 -16.90 12.95 1.05
C GLN A 172 -16.22 11.76 0.35
N GLU A 173 -17.00 10.71 0.13
CA GLU A 173 -16.55 9.48 -0.50
C GLU A 173 -17.35 9.21 -1.79
N SER A 174 -16.63 8.86 -2.85
CA SER A 174 -17.22 8.27 -4.06
C SER A 174 -16.61 6.89 -4.33
N TYR A 175 -17.40 6.01 -4.94
CA TYR A 175 -17.07 4.59 -5.16
C TYR A 175 -17.24 4.28 -6.66
N PRO A 176 -16.27 4.70 -7.51
CA PRO A 176 -16.31 4.36 -8.93
C PRO A 176 -16.17 2.84 -9.10
N ILE A 177 -16.79 2.31 -10.15
CA ILE A 177 -16.70 0.88 -10.48
C ILE A 177 -15.44 0.66 -11.32
N ASN A 178 -14.58 -0.24 -10.86
CA ASN A 178 -13.47 -0.80 -11.59
C ASN A 178 -14.00 -1.76 -12.67
N ASP A 179 -13.79 -1.40 -13.93
CA ASP A 179 -14.08 -2.29 -15.05
C ASP A 179 -12.91 -3.25 -15.28
N TYR A 180 -13.04 -4.48 -14.79
CA TYR A 180 -12.00 -5.50 -14.91
C TYR A 180 -11.62 -5.82 -16.36
N ALA A 181 -12.49 -5.56 -17.34
CA ALA A 181 -12.16 -5.76 -18.74
C ALA A 181 -11.10 -4.77 -19.25
N ASN A 182 -10.97 -3.63 -18.58
CA ASN A 182 -10.05 -2.54 -18.93
C ASN A 182 -8.88 -2.41 -17.94
N LEU A 183 -8.69 -3.39 -17.05
CA LEU A 183 -7.60 -3.42 -16.08
C LEU A 183 -6.55 -4.46 -16.47
N PRO A 184 -5.30 -4.33 -15.97
CA PRO A 184 -4.23 -5.30 -16.19
C PRO A 184 -4.43 -6.58 -15.35
N VAL A 185 -5.60 -7.20 -15.49
CA VAL A 185 -6.00 -8.45 -14.86
C VAL A 185 -6.56 -9.40 -15.91
N SER A 186 -6.29 -10.69 -15.74
CA SER A 186 -6.74 -11.74 -16.65
C SER A 186 -7.51 -12.82 -15.89
N LEU A 187 -8.72 -13.14 -16.36
CA LEU A 187 -9.52 -14.20 -15.76
C LEU A 187 -8.87 -15.57 -16.01
N GLN A 188 -8.63 -16.33 -14.94
CA GLN A 188 -8.05 -17.66 -15.04
C GLN A 188 -9.11 -18.67 -15.49
N ARG A 189 -8.75 -19.51 -16.46
CA ARG A 189 -9.67 -20.41 -17.15
C ARG A 189 -9.14 -21.84 -17.17
N ASN A 190 -10.05 -22.79 -17.09
CA ASN A 190 -9.79 -24.19 -17.38
C ASN A 190 -9.39 -24.38 -18.86
N PRO A 191 -8.80 -25.52 -19.24
CA PRO A 191 -8.47 -25.82 -20.64
C PRO A 191 -9.66 -25.76 -21.62
N ASP A 192 -10.89 -25.90 -21.12
CA ASP A 192 -12.13 -25.79 -21.91
C ASP A 192 -12.61 -24.33 -22.10
N GLY A 193 -11.89 -23.36 -21.54
CA GLY A 193 -12.22 -21.92 -21.58
C GLY A 193 -13.18 -21.46 -20.50
N SER A 194 -13.74 -22.36 -19.67
CA SER A 194 -14.59 -21.97 -18.55
C SER A 194 -13.78 -21.29 -17.44
N PRO A 195 -14.32 -20.27 -16.73
CA PRO A 195 -13.63 -19.66 -15.60
C PRO A 195 -13.33 -20.69 -14.50
N ILE A 196 -12.10 -20.67 -13.96
CA ILE A 196 -11.78 -21.45 -12.76
C ILE A 196 -12.56 -20.87 -11.60
N LYS A 197 -13.27 -21.74 -10.87
CA LYS A 197 -14.19 -21.37 -9.81
C LYS A 197 -13.92 -22.20 -8.57
N ILE A 198 -13.87 -21.54 -7.43
CA ILE A 198 -13.75 -22.17 -6.11
C ILE A 198 -15.01 -21.93 -5.29
N GLY A 199 -15.29 -22.85 -4.38
CA GLY A 199 -16.39 -22.74 -3.43
C GLY A 199 -15.88 -22.75 -2.00
N VAL A 200 -16.41 -21.87 -1.16
CA VAL A 200 -16.20 -21.86 0.30
C VAL A 200 -17.54 -22.06 1.01
N PRO A 201 -17.57 -22.85 2.10
CA PRO A 201 -18.79 -23.06 2.86
C PRO A 201 -19.22 -21.76 3.55
N MET A 202 -20.52 -21.47 3.48
CA MET A 202 -21.20 -20.39 4.17
C MET A 202 -22.44 -20.96 4.87
N PRO A 203 -23.07 -20.23 5.82
CA PRO A 203 -24.25 -20.72 6.51
C PRO A 203 -25.36 -21.11 5.53
N GLY A 204 -25.65 -22.41 5.43
CA GLY A 204 -26.68 -22.98 4.56
C GLY A 204 -26.43 -22.93 3.05
N ARG A 205 -25.22 -22.55 2.59
CA ARG A 205 -24.90 -22.43 1.15
C ARG A 205 -23.40 -22.51 0.85
N SER A 206 -23.04 -22.54 -0.43
CA SER A 206 -21.66 -22.32 -0.87
C SER A 206 -21.53 -20.93 -1.50
N LEU A 207 -20.54 -20.16 -1.06
CA LEU A 207 -20.11 -18.95 -1.74
C LEU A 207 -19.09 -19.34 -2.80
N TYR A 208 -19.29 -18.88 -4.03
CA TYR A 208 -18.38 -19.12 -5.14
C TYR A 208 -17.54 -17.88 -5.46
N ALA A 209 -16.32 -18.09 -5.94
CA ALA A 209 -15.50 -17.03 -6.49
C ALA A 209 -14.75 -17.51 -7.74
N VAL A 210 -14.54 -16.59 -8.69
CA VAL A 210 -13.62 -16.79 -9.81
C VAL A 210 -12.26 -16.18 -9.48
N ILE A 211 -11.23 -16.61 -10.21
CA ILE A 211 -9.84 -16.21 -9.95
C ILE A 211 -9.34 -15.32 -11.08
N TRP A 212 -8.92 -14.11 -10.73
CA TRP A 212 -8.22 -13.19 -11.62
C TRP A 212 -6.73 -13.19 -11.33
N LYS A 213 -5.91 -12.90 -12.34
CA LYS A 213 -4.45 -12.77 -12.22
C LYS A 213 -4.00 -11.40 -12.69
N ALA A 214 -3.31 -10.67 -11.81
CA ALA A 214 -2.44 -9.56 -12.17
C ALA A 214 -0.98 -10.08 -12.21
N GLN A 215 -0.22 -9.73 -13.24
CA GLN A 215 1.20 -10.11 -13.32
C GLN A 215 2.07 -8.95 -12.83
N VAL A 216 2.79 -9.13 -11.72
CA VAL A 216 3.69 -8.14 -11.12
C VAL A 216 5.13 -8.53 -11.44
N GLY A 217 5.63 -8.11 -12.59
CA GLY A 217 6.93 -8.56 -13.09
C GLY A 217 6.93 -10.08 -13.26
N ARG A 218 7.73 -10.81 -12.48
CA ARG A 218 7.82 -12.27 -12.42
C ARG A 218 6.80 -12.90 -11.46
N VAL A 219 6.25 -12.13 -10.52
CA VAL A 219 5.36 -12.60 -9.46
C VAL A 219 3.89 -12.59 -9.93
N PRO A 220 3.18 -13.73 -9.89
CA PRO A 220 1.73 -13.74 -10.09
C PRO A 220 0.99 -13.29 -8.83
N LEU A 221 0.03 -12.39 -8.98
CA LEU A 221 -0.93 -11.99 -7.95
C LEU A 221 -2.31 -12.50 -8.32
N TYR A 222 -2.84 -13.46 -7.54
CA TYR A 222 -4.18 -13.99 -7.72
C TYR A 222 -5.19 -13.27 -6.83
N LEU A 223 -6.28 -12.81 -7.43
CA LEU A 223 -7.31 -12.02 -6.77
C LEU A 223 -8.67 -12.70 -6.96
N LEU A 224 -9.38 -12.92 -5.85
CA LEU A 224 -10.68 -13.60 -5.86
C LEU A 224 -11.81 -12.61 -6.05
N ASP A 225 -12.75 -12.96 -6.92
CA ASP A 225 -13.96 -12.18 -7.18
C ASP A 225 -15.22 -13.03 -6.98
N SER A 226 -16.08 -12.58 -6.06
CA SER A 226 -17.36 -13.20 -5.73
C SER A 226 -18.54 -12.62 -6.51
N ASN A 227 -18.35 -11.56 -7.29
CA ASN A 227 -19.41 -10.88 -8.02
C ASN A 227 -19.80 -11.63 -9.30
N ILE A 228 -20.30 -12.85 -9.14
CA ILE A 228 -20.67 -13.76 -10.22
C ILE A 228 -22.14 -14.23 -10.10
N PRO A 229 -22.81 -14.55 -11.22
CA PRO A 229 -24.22 -14.97 -11.22
C PRO A 229 -24.51 -16.22 -10.38
N ASP A 230 -23.53 -17.10 -10.16
CA ASP A 230 -23.68 -18.31 -9.32
C ASP A 230 -24.05 -18.00 -7.88
N ASN A 231 -23.61 -16.85 -7.37
CA ASN A 231 -23.97 -16.37 -6.04
C ASN A 231 -25.34 -15.70 -6.14
N GLN A 232 -26.39 -16.38 -5.68
CA GLN A 232 -27.77 -15.92 -5.83
C GLN A 232 -28.10 -14.71 -4.94
N LEU A 233 -27.50 -14.63 -3.76
CA LEU A 233 -27.72 -13.54 -2.81
C LEU A 233 -26.87 -12.33 -3.18
N ALA A 234 -27.44 -11.12 -3.04
CA ALA A 234 -26.71 -9.88 -3.29
C ALA A 234 -25.53 -9.73 -2.34
N GLU A 235 -25.70 -10.05 -1.05
CA GLU A 235 -24.62 -9.97 -0.05
C GLU A 235 -23.40 -10.85 -0.36
N ASP A 236 -23.59 -11.94 -1.11
CA ASP A 236 -22.49 -12.83 -1.53
C ASP A 236 -21.74 -12.25 -2.72
N ARG A 237 -22.46 -11.66 -3.69
CA ARG A 237 -21.86 -10.97 -4.84
C ARG A 237 -21.13 -9.70 -4.43
N ASP A 238 -21.75 -8.96 -3.53
CA ASP A 238 -21.26 -7.66 -3.06
C ASP A 238 -20.08 -7.84 -2.07
N LEU A 239 -19.69 -9.08 -1.71
CA LEU A 239 -18.61 -9.36 -0.77
C LEU A 239 -17.27 -8.80 -1.24
N THR A 240 -17.02 -8.82 -2.55
CA THR A 240 -15.83 -8.26 -3.20
C THR A 240 -16.08 -6.86 -3.79
N ASP A 241 -17.06 -6.10 -3.29
CA ASP A 241 -17.24 -4.70 -3.75
C ASP A 241 -16.16 -3.78 -3.18
N ARG A 242 -16.09 -3.66 -1.85
CA ARG A 242 -15.28 -2.62 -1.16
C ARG A 242 -14.22 -3.21 -0.26
N LEU A 243 -13.02 -2.64 -0.34
CA LEU A 243 -11.96 -2.82 0.64
C LEU A 243 -12.34 -2.14 1.95
N TYR A 244 -12.26 -2.87 3.07
CA TYR A 244 -12.65 -2.41 4.41
C TYR A 244 -14.07 -1.82 4.51
N GLY A 245 -14.97 -2.22 3.59
CA GLY A 245 -16.38 -1.82 3.62
C GLY A 245 -17.27 -2.83 4.33
N GLY A 246 -18.52 -2.42 4.59
CA GLY A 246 -19.56 -3.25 5.19
C GLY A 246 -19.49 -3.35 6.71
N ASP A 247 -20.27 -4.28 7.25
CA ASP A 247 -20.35 -4.56 8.69
C ASP A 247 -19.43 -5.71 9.11
N ARG A 248 -19.41 -6.05 10.41
CA ARG A 248 -18.58 -7.14 10.94
C ARG A 248 -18.90 -8.50 10.30
N ARG A 249 -20.14 -8.70 9.86
CA ARG A 249 -20.59 -9.92 9.19
C ARG A 249 -20.03 -10.01 7.76
N LYS A 250 -20.01 -8.91 7.02
CA LYS A 250 -19.30 -8.84 5.73
C LYS A 250 -17.80 -9.07 5.92
N ARG A 251 -17.19 -8.47 6.96
CA ARG A 251 -15.76 -8.61 7.26
C ARG A 251 -15.33 -10.06 7.51
N ILE A 252 -16.00 -10.79 8.41
CA ILE A 252 -15.66 -12.20 8.64
C ILE A 252 -15.82 -13.05 7.37
N ARG A 253 -16.84 -12.79 6.54
CA ARG A 253 -17.04 -13.48 5.25
C ARG A 253 -15.93 -13.16 4.25
N GLN A 254 -15.44 -11.91 4.20
CA GLN A 254 -14.29 -11.53 3.38
C GLN A 254 -13.03 -12.27 3.84
N GLU A 255 -12.80 -12.37 5.16
CA GLU A 255 -11.65 -13.09 5.73
C GLU A 255 -11.75 -14.61 5.49
N ILE A 256 -12.95 -15.19 5.50
CA ILE A 256 -13.19 -16.59 5.10
C ILE A 256 -12.86 -16.79 3.63
N LEU A 257 -13.38 -15.94 2.73
CA LEU A 257 -13.08 -16.03 1.30
C LEU A 257 -11.58 -15.84 1.04
N MET A 258 -10.95 -14.88 1.71
CA MET A 258 -9.52 -14.62 1.59
C MET A 258 -8.71 -15.83 2.10
N GLY A 259 -8.89 -16.22 3.36
CA GLY A 259 -8.09 -17.29 3.97
C GLY A 259 -8.36 -18.67 3.36
N ILE A 260 -9.60 -19.16 3.48
CA ILE A 260 -9.98 -20.50 3.01
C ILE A 260 -10.06 -20.52 1.49
N GLY A 261 -10.73 -19.54 0.89
CA GLY A 261 -10.90 -19.48 -0.56
C GLY A 261 -9.58 -19.25 -1.29
N GLY A 262 -8.64 -18.49 -0.71
CA GLY A 262 -7.31 -18.28 -1.29
C GLY A 262 -6.48 -19.56 -1.37
N ILE A 263 -6.48 -20.40 -0.33
CA ILE A 263 -5.81 -21.71 -0.38
C ILE A 263 -6.45 -22.62 -1.42
N ARG A 264 -7.78 -22.69 -1.49
CA ARG A 264 -8.50 -23.46 -2.51
C ARG A 264 -8.25 -22.94 -3.93
N ALA A 265 -8.08 -21.63 -4.09
CA ALA A 265 -7.75 -21.02 -5.38
C ALA A 265 -6.36 -21.43 -5.84
N LEU A 266 -5.38 -21.45 -4.95
CA LEU A 266 -4.04 -21.96 -5.25
C LEU A 266 -4.11 -23.44 -5.66
N GLU A 267 -4.82 -24.28 -4.90
CA GLU A 267 -5.00 -25.69 -5.25
C GLU A 267 -5.66 -25.88 -6.63
N ALA A 268 -6.73 -25.12 -6.92
CA ALA A 268 -7.42 -25.18 -8.21
C ALA A 268 -6.54 -24.72 -9.39
N LEU A 269 -5.55 -23.87 -9.13
CA LEU A 269 -4.55 -23.44 -10.10
C LEU A 269 -3.33 -24.39 -10.19
N GLY A 270 -3.27 -25.43 -9.36
CA GLY A 270 -2.16 -26.38 -9.30
C GLY A 270 -0.96 -25.90 -8.47
N HIS A 271 -1.14 -24.86 -7.63
CA HIS A 271 -0.11 -24.36 -6.72
C HIS A 271 -0.29 -24.98 -5.33
N HIS A 272 0.79 -25.52 -4.78
CA HIS A 272 0.83 -26.09 -3.43
C HIS A 272 1.89 -25.33 -2.61
N PRO A 273 1.51 -24.27 -1.88
CA PRO A 273 2.47 -23.41 -1.21
C PRO A 273 3.13 -24.12 -0.02
N ASP A 274 4.46 -24.25 -0.07
CA ASP A 274 5.27 -24.74 1.04
C ASP A 274 5.17 -23.78 2.22
N ILE A 275 5.19 -22.46 1.97
CA ILE A 275 5.14 -21.41 2.99
C ILE A 275 3.94 -20.50 2.75
N CYS A 276 3.20 -20.17 3.81
CA CYS A 276 2.17 -19.13 3.77
C CYS A 276 2.52 -17.98 4.71
N HIS A 277 2.54 -16.76 4.17
CA HIS A 277 2.76 -15.53 4.92
C HIS A 277 1.44 -14.76 5.05
N MET A 278 0.99 -14.58 6.29
CA MET A 278 -0.18 -13.80 6.67
C MET A 278 0.25 -12.36 6.96
N ASN A 279 -0.13 -11.44 6.08
CA ASN A 279 0.10 -10.01 6.29
C ASN A 279 -1.05 -9.40 7.09
N GLU A 280 -0.87 -9.26 8.40
CA GLU A 280 -1.93 -8.99 9.40
C GLU A 280 -2.90 -10.17 9.60
N GLY A 281 -3.71 -10.14 10.67
CA GLY A 281 -4.59 -11.25 11.07
C GLY A 281 -5.73 -11.57 10.08
N HIS A 282 -5.98 -10.74 9.07
CA HIS A 282 -7.14 -10.86 8.17
C HIS A 282 -7.17 -12.15 7.34
N SER A 283 -6.02 -12.80 7.13
CA SER A 283 -5.93 -14.05 6.39
C SER A 283 -5.78 -15.28 7.29
N ALA A 284 -5.91 -15.16 8.62
CA ALA A 284 -5.59 -16.23 9.56
C ALA A 284 -6.38 -17.52 9.33
N PHE A 285 -7.59 -17.44 8.75
CA PHE A 285 -8.36 -18.62 8.38
C PHE A 285 -7.70 -19.51 7.32
N LEU A 286 -6.68 -19.03 6.60
CA LEU A 286 -5.88 -19.85 5.68
C LEU A 286 -5.22 -21.03 6.39
N ALA A 287 -4.79 -20.83 7.64
CA ALA A 287 -4.13 -21.88 8.41
C ALA A 287 -5.08 -23.03 8.71
N LEU A 288 -6.38 -22.74 8.94
CA LEU A 288 -7.40 -23.77 9.15
C LEU A 288 -7.62 -24.61 7.89
N GLU A 289 -7.64 -24.00 6.70
CA GLU A 289 -7.77 -24.75 5.45
C GLU A 289 -6.52 -25.59 5.16
N ARG A 290 -5.31 -25.07 5.42
CA ARG A 290 -4.06 -25.86 5.35
C ARG A 290 -4.12 -27.08 6.26
N ILE A 291 -4.56 -26.92 7.51
CA ILE A 291 -4.76 -28.02 8.46
C ILE A 291 -5.75 -29.04 7.90
N ARG A 292 -6.94 -28.59 7.47
CA ARG A 292 -7.98 -29.45 6.90
C ARG A 292 -7.48 -30.26 5.70
N MET A 293 -6.78 -29.61 4.77
CA MET A 293 -6.22 -30.28 3.59
C MET A 293 -5.16 -31.31 3.97
N TYR A 294 -4.27 -30.97 4.91
CA TYR A 294 -3.24 -31.89 5.38
C TYR A 294 -3.83 -33.11 6.11
N MET A 295 -4.84 -32.90 6.97
CA MET A 295 -5.59 -33.99 7.61
C MET A 295 -6.17 -34.95 6.58
N ASN A 296 -6.83 -34.42 5.54
CA ASN A 296 -7.46 -35.25 4.50
C ASN A 296 -6.44 -35.98 3.61
N ALA A 297 -5.31 -35.33 3.31
CA ALA A 297 -4.26 -35.92 2.48
C ALA A 297 -3.47 -37.03 3.18
N HIS A 298 -3.32 -36.94 4.51
CA HIS A 298 -2.44 -37.83 5.28
C HIS A 298 -3.15 -38.69 6.33
N ASP A 299 -4.47 -38.55 6.50
CA ASP A 299 -5.28 -39.26 7.50
C ASP A 299 -4.71 -39.11 8.94
N VAL A 300 -4.43 -37.86 9.31
CA VAL A 300 -3.86 -37.49 10.62
C VAL A 300 -4.84 -36.66 11.45
N SER A 301 -4.59 -36.60 12.76
CA SER A 301 -5.41 -35.77 13.66
C SER A 301 -5.18 -34.28 13.44
N PHE A 302 -6.12 -33.46 13.95
CA PHE A 302 -5.99 -32.00 13.94
C PHE A 302 -4.69 -31.53 14.61
N GLU A 303 -4.33 -32.07 15.78
CA GLU A 303 -3.12 -31.66 16.50
C GLU A 303 -1.85 -31.99 15.71
N GLN A 304 -1.81 -33.15 15.05
CA GLN A 304 -0.67 -33.54 14.20
C GLN A 304 -0.55 -32.61 12.98
N ALA A 305 -1.67 -32.33 12.30
CA ALA A 305 -1.70 -31.43 11.16
C ALA A 305 -1.39 -29.98 11.54
N LYS A 306 -1.90 -29.51 12.69
CA LYS A 306 -1.62 -28.18 13.24
C LYS A 306 -0.12 -27.99 13.48
N GLU A 307 0.54 -28.92 14.17
CA GLU A 307 1.98 -28.85 14.44
C GLU A 307 2.80 -28.73 13.15
N ILE A 308 2.50 -29.57 12.15
CA ILE A 308 3.23 -29.61 10.88
C ILE A 308 2.98 -28.35 10.04
N THR A 309 1.72 -27.92 9.93
CA THR A 309 1.36 -26.76 9.10
C THR A 309 1.76 -25.43 9.74
N SER A 310 1.83 -25.36 11.08
CA SER A 310 2.26 -24.13 11.76
C SER A 310 3.73 -23.82 11.51
N ALA A 311 4.58 -24.86 11.34
CA ALA A 311 6.00 -24.72 10.96
C ALA A 311 6.22 -23.99 9.63
N SER A 312 5.19 -23.91 8.78
CA SER A 312 5.23 -23.29 7.45
C SER A 312 4.36 -22.03 7.32
N ASN A 313 3.87 -21.52 8.45
CA ASN A 313 3.08 -20.30 8.52
C ASN A 313 3.90 -19.18 9.18
N ILE A 314 3.89 -18.01 8.55
CA ILE A 314 4.52 -16.78 9.03
C ILE A 314 3.43 -15.73 9.25
N PHE A 315 3.43 -15.08 10.41
CA PHE A 315 2.49 -14.00 10.73
C PHE A 315 3.23 -12.69 11.00
N THR A 316 2.88 -11.64 10.25
CA THR A 316 3.35 -10.29 10.53
C THR A 316 2.21 -9.45 11.11
N THR A 317 2.43 -8.85 12.28
CA THR A 317 1.51 -7.88 12.88
C THR A 317 1.96 -6.45 12.57
N HIS A 318 1.02 -5.58 12.22
CA HIS A 318 1.26 -4.15 11.94
C HIS A 318 0.58 -3.24 12.95
N THR A 319 -0.11 -3.81 13.93
CA THR A 319 -1.00 -3.09 14.83
C THR A 319 -0.29 -2.80 16.17
N PRO A 320 0.01 -1.52 16.49
CA PRO A 320 0.71 -1.17 17.72
C PRO A 320 -0.22 -1.01 18.94
N VAL A 321 -1.55 -1.04 18.74
CA VAL A 321 -2.54 -0.75 19.78
C VAL A 321 -3.65 -1.80 19.85
N PRO A 322 -4.11 -2.21 21.05
CA PRO A 322 -5.13 -3.25 21.21
C PRO A 322 -6.44 -2.96 20.44
N ALA A 323 -6.85 -1.69 20.37
CA ALA A 323 -8.08 -1.27 19.69
C ALA A 323 -8.06 -1.50 18.17
N GLY A 324 -6.88 -1.67 17.57
CA GLY A 324 -6.73 -1.95 16.14
C GLY A 324 -6.81 -3.44 15.78
N LEU A 325 -6.71 -4.35 16.76
CA LEU A 325 -6.72 -5.79 16.51
C LEU A 325 -8.13 -6.26 16.09
N GLU A 326 -8.22 -6.94 14.95
CA GLU A 326 -9.47 -7.48 14.42
C GLU A 326 -9.99 -8.62 15.31
N ARG A 327 -11.26 -8.50 15.71
CA ARG A 327 -11.94 -9.44 16.59
C ARG A 327 -13.35 -9.69 16.08
N PHE A 328 -13.87 -10.88 16.32
CA PHE A 328 -15.27 -11.26 16.09
C PHE A 328 -15.93 -11.71 17.38
N GLY A 329 -17.25 -11.49 17.48
CA GLY A 329 -18.04 -12.12 18.54
C GLY A 329 -18.19 -13.61 18.26
N PHE A 330 -18.33 -14.42 19.31
CA PHE A 330 -18.52 -15.87 19.16
C PHE A 330 -19.80 -16.21 18.39
N ASP A 331 -20.81 -15.35 18.42
CA ASP A 331 -22.01 -15.48 17.60
C ASP A 331 -21.71 -15.52 16.10
N LEU A 332 -20.76 -14.69 15.63
CA LEU A 332 -20.34 -14.70 14.23
C LEU A 332 -19.49 -15.92 13.90
N ILE A 333 -18.66 -16.40 14.84
CA ILE A 333 -17.89 -17.63 14.66
C ILE A 333 -18.83 -18.83 14.56
N ASP A 334 -19.78 -18.94 15.49
CA ASP A 334 -20.77 -20.01 15.52
C ASP A 334 -21.59 -20.04 14.23
N GLU A 335 -22.05 -18.88 13.79
CA GLU A 335 -22.79 -18.76 12.53
C GLU A 335 -22.02 -19.35 11.34
N HIS A 336 -20.75 -18.97 11.17
CA HIS A 336 -20.01 -19.28 9.93
C HIS A 336 -19.25 -20.60 9.98
N PHE A 337 -18.86 -21.07 11.16
CA PHE A 337 -17.99 -22.23 11.29
C PHE A 337 -18.70 -23.50 11.76
N THR A 338 -19.96 -23.46 12.23
CA THR A 338 -20.67 -24.67 12.75
C THR A 338 -20.56 -25.88 11.81
N ASP A 339 -20.77 -25.69 10.50
CA ASP A 339 -20.69 -26.77 9.50
C ASP A 339 -19.25 -27.10 9.09
N TYR A 340 -18.30 -26.20 9.37
CA TYR A 340 -16.88 -26.36 9.07
C TYR A 340 -16.13 -27.13 10.17
N LEU A 341 -16.53 -26.98 11.45
CA LEU A 341 -15.90 -27.63 12.60
C LEU A 341 -15.73 -29.15 12.46
N PRO A 342 -16.72 -29.92 11.97
CA PRO A 342 -16.58 -31.37 11.81
C PRO A 342 -15.48 -31.75 10.81
N THR A 343 -15.19 -30.89 9.84
CA THR A 343 -14.12 -31.13 8.85
C THR A 343 -12.72 -31.01 9.45
N LEU A 344 -12.60 -30.34 10.60
CA LEU A 344 -11.38 -30.23 11.41
C LEU A 344 -11.37 -31.23 12.57
N SER A 345 -12.41 -32.05 12.74
CA SER A 345 -12.58 -32.91 13.92
C SER A 345 -12.50 -32.16 15.26
N LEU A 346 -12.94 -30.89 15.27
CA LEU A 346 -12.93 -30.03 16.46
C LEU A 346 -14.31 -29.88 17.09
N SER A 347 -14.35 -29.73 18.41
CA SER A 347 -15.51 -29.18 19.10
C SER A 347 -15.57 -27.66 18.93
N ARG A 348 -16.74 -27.07 19.21
CA ARG A 348 -16.90 -25.61 19.25
C ARG A 348 -15.88 -24.94 20.17
N ASP A 349 -15.74 -25.46 21.39
CA ASP A 349 -14.82 -24.87 22.37
C ASP A 349 -13.36 -25.02 21.93
N GLY A 350 -13.00 -26.18 21.36
CA GLY A 350 -11.65 -26.39 20.82
C GLY A 350 -11.30 -25.44 19.67
N PHE A 351 -12.28 -25.06 18.85
CA PHE A 351 -12.08 -24.04 17.80
C PHE A 351 -11.96 -22.64 18.40
N ILE A 352 -12.85 -22.27 19.33
CA ILE A 352 -12.80 -20.96 19.99
C ILE A 352 -11.46 -20.76 20.68
N ASP A 353 -10.92 -21.79 21.32
CA ASP A 353 -9.64 -21.75 22.03
C ASP A 353 -8.45 -21.44 21.12
N LEU A 354 -8.57 -21.65 19.80
CA LEU A 354 -7.51 -21.25 18.84
C LEU A 354 -7.36 -19.72 18.74
N GLY A 355 -8.44 -18.97 18.95
CA GLY A 355 -8.46 -17.51 18.83
C GLY A 355 -8.97 -16.79 20.08
N ARG A 356 -9.13 -17.48 21.21
CA ARG A 356 -9.75 -16.91 22.42
C ARG A 356 -8.90 -15.79 22.99
N GLU A 357 -9.52 -14.62 23.16
CA GLU A 357 -8.94 -13.50 23.91
C GLU A 357 -9.88 -13.11 25.06
N ASN A 358 -9.35 -13.10 26.29
CA ASN A 358 -10.10 -12.80 27.49
C ASN A 358 -9.89 -11.33 27.90
N MET A 359 -10.73 -10.43 27.39
CA MET A 359 -10.69 -9.00 27.73
C MET A 359 -11.73 -8.67 28.82
N GLY A 360 -11.43 -9.01 30.07
CA GLY A 360 -12.30 -8.75 31.20
C GLY A 360 -13.61 -9.56 31.15
N HIS A 361 -14.73 -8.91 30.82
CA HIS A 361 -16.07 -9.55 30.75
C HIS A 361 -16.49 -9.96 29.34
N TYR A 362 -15.69 -9.65 28.32
CA TYR A 362 -15.99 -9.97 26.93
C TYR A 362 -15.10 -11.11 26.45
N GLU A 363 -15.73 -12.20 26.02
CA GLU A 363 -15.03 -13.26 25.30
C GLU A 363 -15.16 -12.98 23.80
N LEU A 364 -14.02 -12.78 23.15
CA LEU A 364 -13.93 -12.46 21.72
C LEU A 364 -13.01 -13.46 21.02
N PHE A 365 -13.27 -13.67 19.73
CA PHE A 365 -12.38 -14.42 18.85
C PHE A 365 -11.45 -13.44 18.14
N SER A 366 -10.17 -13.51 18.47
CA SER A 366 -9.13 -12.59 18.02
C SER A 366 -8.35 -13.21 16.86
N MET A 367 -8.41 -12.53 15.71
CA MET A 367 -7.73 -13.01 14.50
C MET A 367 -6.21 -13.01 14.63
N PRO A 368 -5.57 -12.00 15.27
CA PRO A 368 -4.15 -12.05 15.58
C PRO A 368 -3.78 -13.21 16.51
N VAL A 369 -4.60 -13.55 17.51
CA VAL A 369 -4.36 -14.71 18.38
C VAL A 369 -4.46 -16.02 17.59
N LEU A 370 -5.43 -16.14 16.69
CA LEU A 370 -5.54 -17.28 15.78
C LEU A 370 -4.28 -17.41 14.90
N ALA A 371 -3.85 -16.31 14.28
CA ALA A 371 -2.65 -16.29 13.43
C ALA A 371 -1.40 -16.67 14.24
N PHE A 372 -1.25 -16.12 15.44
CA PHE A 372 -0.14 -16.38 16.35
C PHE A 372 -0.09 -17.87 16.74
N ASN A 373 -1.22 -18.44 17.17
CA ASN A 373 -1.31 -19.84 17.60
C ASN A 373 -1.12 -20.87 16.47
N LEU A 374 -1.22 -20.43 15.21
CA LEU A 374 -1.10 -21.28 14.02
C LEU A 374 0.12 -20.93 13.15
N SER A 375 1.09 -20.18 13.70
CA SER A 375 2.31 -19.78 13.01
C SER A 375 3.54 -20.09 13.84
N ALA A 376 4.62 -20.53 13.19
CA ALA A 376 5.90 -20.77 13.85
C ALA A 376 6.78 -19.51 13.95
N SER A 377 6.52 -18.52 13.09
CA SER A 377 7.22 -17.24 13.12
C SER A 377 6.24 -16.09 13.20
N VAL A 378 6.46 -15.21 14.18
CA VAL A 378 5.71 -13.97 14.35
C VAL A 378 6.68 -12.79 14.37
N ASN A 379 6.39 -11.73 13.64
CA ASN A 379 7.21 -10.53 13.63
C ASN A 379 6.39 -9.24 13.66
N GLY A 380 6.94 -8.22 14.34
CA GLY A 380 6.59 -6.83 14.14
C GLY A 380 7.39 -6.20 13.00
N VAL A 381 7.13 -4.92 12.72
CA VAL A 381 7.59 -4.23 11.49
C VAL A 381 8.61 -3.11 11.69
N ALA A 382 9.13 -3.00 12.90
CA ALA A 382 10.19 -2.09 13.35
C ALA A 382 10.74 -2.63 14.68
N ALA A 383 11.96 -2.27 15.05
CA ALA A 383 12.57 -2.70 16.31
C ALA A 383 11.73 -2.27 17.53
N LEU A 384 11.26 -1.01 17.55
CA LEU A 384 10.36 -0.51 18.59
C LEU A 384 9.02 -1.27 18.58
N HIS A 385 8.44 -1.49 17.40
CA HIS A 385 7.19 -2.23 17.28
C HIS A 385 7.30 -3.68 17.72
N GLY A 386 8.46 -4.33 17.53
CA GLY A 386 8.73 -5.64 18.09
C GLY A 386 8.63 -5.65 19.61
N ARG A 387 9.14 -4.61 20.30
CA ARG A 387 8.97 -4.45 21.76
C ARG A 387 7.50 -4.24 22.13
N VAL A 388 6.81 -3.31 21.47
CA VAL A 388 5.38 -3.02 21.71
C VAL A 388 4.52 -4.26 21.48
N SER A 389 4.81 -5.05 20.44
CA SER A 389 4.07 -6.28 20.14
C SER A 389 4.29 -7.35 21.22
N ARG A 390 5.50 -7.49 21.76
CA ARG A 390 5.76 -8.41 22.88
C ARG A 390 4.97 -8.02 24.11
N GLU A 391 4.88 -6.73 24.42
CA GLU A 391 4.05 -6.23 25.53
C GLU A 391 2.56 -6.50 25.28
N LEU A 392 2.09 -6.23 24.06
CA LEU A 392 0.71 -6.44 23.64
C LEU A 392 0.26 -7.90 23.77
N PHE A 393 1.14 -8.86 23.44
CA PHE A 393 0.85 -10.30 23.47
C PHE A 393 1.41 -11.02 24.70
N HIS A 394 2.02 -10.32 25.66
CA HIS A 394 2.63 -10.93 26.85
C HIS A 394 1.63 -11.75 27.68
N TRP A 395 0.37 -11.37 27.70
CA TRP A 395 -0.69 -12.09 28.41
C TRP A 395 -0.89 -13.53 27.90
N MET A 396 -0.49 -13.85 26.66
CA MET A 396 -0.50 -15.22 26.12
C MET A 396 0.62 -16.08 26.70
N TYR A 397 1.66 -15.45 27.25
CA TYR A 397 2.86 -16.08 27.80
C TYR A 397 3.17 -15.54 29.21
N PRO A 398 2.26 -15.67 30.18
CA PRO A 398 2.40 -15.03 31.50
C PRO A 398 3.59 -15.55 32.32
N GLN A 399 4.17 -16.69 31.91
CA GLN A 399 5.33 -17.29 32.54
C GLN A 399 6.66 -16.87 31.92
N LEU A 400 6.63 -16.21 30.74
CA LEU A 400 7.84 -15.74 30.06
C LEU A 400 8.07 -14.26 30.40
N PRO A 401 9.32 -13.82 30.63
CA PRO A 401 9.64 -12.40 30.58
C PRO A 401 9.19 -11.76 29.26
N THR A 402 8.71 -10.52 29.27
CA THR A 402 8.24 -9.84 28.05
C THR A 402 9.22 -9.90 26.87
N PRO A 403 10.55 -9.73 27.04
CA PRO A 403 11.50 -9.87 25.93
C PRO A 403 11.56 -11.27 25.29
N GLU A 404 11.12 -12.32 25.99
CA GLU A 404 11.10 -13.71 25.52
C GLU A 404 9.77 -14.11 24.85
N VAL A 405 8.76 -13.23 24.86
CA VAL A 405 7.53 -13.42 24.06
C VAL A 405 7.96 -13.58 22.59
N PRO A 406 7.50 -14.62 21.87
CA PRO A 406 8.07 -15.05 20.58
C PRO A 406 7.61 -14.18 19.41
N VAL A 407 7.91 -12.88 19.50
CA VAL A 407 7.71 -11.89 18.44
C VAL A 407 9.07 -11.30 18.09
N SER A 408 9.51 -11.48 16.85
CA SER A 408 10.71 -10.87 16.30
C SER A 408 10.39 -9.47 15.71
N ALA A 409 11.39 -8.79 15.15
CA ALA A 409 11.21 -7.54 14.44
C ALA A 409 11.90 -7.64 13.08
N ILE A 410 11.16 -7.35 12.01
CA ILE A 410 11.67 -7.22 10.65
C ILE A 410 11.24 -5.84 10.16
N THR A 411 12.18 -4.90 10.14
CA THR A 411 11.86 -3.51 9.79
C THR A 411 11.39 -3.42 8.34
N ASN A 412 10.27 -2.73 8.11
CA ASN A 412 9.75 -2.53 6.76
C ASN A 412 10.77 -1.82 5.86
N GLY A 413 10.64 -2.04 4.55
CA GLY A 413 11.37 -1.32 3.53
C GLY A 413 10.43 -0.76 2.45
N ILE A 414 11.02 -0.10 1.47
CA ILE A 414 10.35 0.37 0.26
C ILE A 414 11.03 -0.17 -0.98
N HIS A 415 10.29 -0.27 -2.08
CA HIS A 415 10.86 -0.63 -3.38
C HIS A 415 11.43 0.62 -4.07
N ILE A 416 12.76 0.78 -4.09
CA ILE A 416 13.45 2.01 -4.51
C ILE A 416 12.99 2.48 -5.90
N GLU A 417 13.00 1.59 -6.89
CA GLU A 417 12.59 1.88 -8.27
C GLU A 417 11.12 2.32 -8.40
N SER A 418 10.25 2.03 -7.42
CA SER A 418 8.87 2.56 -7.41
C SER A 418 8.81 4.05 -7.05
N TRP A 419 9.79 4.53 -6.28
CA TRP A 419 9.70 5.79 -5.53
C TRP A 419 10.80 6.78 -5.85
N ILE A 420 11.84 6.38 -6.59
CA ILE A 420 12.90 7.29 -7.04
C ILE A 420 12.45 8.06 -8.27
N ASN A 421 12.76 9.36 -8.30
CA ASN A 421 12.57 10.18 -9.49
C ASN A 421 13.66 9.92 -10.55
N ASP A 422 13.31 10.00 -11.84
CA ASP A 422 14.25 9.80 -12.95
C ASP A 422 15.45 10.76 -12.93
N ASP A 423 15.27 12.03 -12.54
CA ASP A 423 16.38 12.98 -12.43
C ASP A 423 17.40 12.55 -11.35
N MET A 424 16.93 11.94 -10.25
CA MET A 424 17.80 11.37 -9.21
C MET A 424 18.42 10.04 -9.63
N ALA A 425 17.64 9.19 -10.29
CA ALA A 425 18.12 7.92 -10.80
C ALA A 425 19.25 8.13 -11.84
N GLN A 426 19.14 9.13 -12.71
CA GLN A 426 20.19 9.53 -13.66
C GLN A 426 21.43 10.13 -12.97
N LEU A 427 21.29 10.75 -11.79
CA LEU A 427 22.44 11.13 -10.99
C LEU A 427 23.16 9.89 -10.47
N PHE A 428 22.41 8.94 -9.90
CA PHE A 428 22.98 7.69 -9.40
C PHE A 428 23.63 6.87 -10.52
N ASP A 429 23.02 6.76 -11.69
CA ASP A 429 23.61 6.08 -12.86
C ASP A 429 24.96 6.67 -13.32
N ARG A 430 25.22 7.96 -13.04
CA ARG A 430 26.47 8.64 -13.41
C ARG A 430 27.57 8.49 -12.38
N TYR A 431 27.22 8.39 -11.11
CA TYR A 431 28.17 8.50 -9.99
C TYR A 431 28.32 7.21 -9.18
N LEU A 432 27.31 6.34 -9.17
CA LEU A 432 27.32 5.07 -8.45
C LEU A 432 27.57 3.90 -9.41
N ASP A 433 27.86 2.73 -8.83
CA ASP A 433 27.85 1.48 -9.60
C ASP A 433 26.42 1.25 -10.16
N PRO A 434 26.24 0.99 -11.47
CA PRO A 434 24.92 0.72 -12.06
C PRO A 434 24.11 -0.39 -11.38
N GLN A 435 24.79 -1.28 -10.64
CA GLN A 435 24.13 -2.29 -9.82
C GLN A 435 23.32 -1.71 -8.65
N TRP A 436 23.33 -0.40 -8.38
CA TRP A 436 22.47 0.22 -7.37
C TRP A 436 20.97 -0.08 -7.59
N ARG A 437 20.56 -0.29 -8.85
CA ARG A 437 19.19 -0.64 -9.24
C ARG A 437 18.81 -2.08 -8.92
N THR A 438 19.78 -3.00 -8.94
CA THR A 438 19.56 -4.44 -8.82
C THR A 438 20.09 -5.05 -7.53
N GLU A 439 21.07 -4.39 -6.90
CA GLU A 439 21.78 -4.78 -5.69
C GLU A 439 21.84 -3.63 -4.66
N PRO A 440 20.74 -2.93 -4.35
CA PRO A 440 20.76 -1.73 -3.50
C PRO A 440 21.19 -2.00 -2.05
N TRP A 441 21.26 -3.26 -1.61
CA TRP A 441 21.72 -3.64 -0.27
C TRP A 441 23.25 -3.60 -0.10
N ARG A 442 24.00 -3.35 -1.16
CA ARG A 442 25.47 -3.31 -1.13
C ARG A 442 25.99 -1.95 -0.68
N ASP A 443 26.60 -1.92 0.50
CA ASP A 443 27.18 -0.70 1.08
C ASP A 443 28.27 -0.07 0.20
N ASP A 444 29.03 -0.87 -0.55
CA ASP A 444 30.12 -0.38 -1.39
C ASP A 444 29.64 0.46 -2.59
N ILE A 445 28.39 0.27 -3.02
CA ILE A 445 27.75 1.10 -4.05
C ILE A 445 27.51 2.50 -3.49
N TRP A 446 26.91 2.58 -2.30
CA TRP A 446 26.52 3.85 -1.67
C TRP A 446 27.69 4.62 -1.08
N ALA A 447 28.84 3.98 -0.85
CA ALA A 447 30.06 4.64 -0.38
C ALA A 447 30.55 5.77 -1.32
N ASN A 448 30.13 5.76 -2.59
CA ASN A 448 30.46 6.80 -3.57
C ASN A 448 29.39 7.91 -3.67
N VAL A 449 28.36 7.92 -2.83
CA VAL A 449 27.30 8.96 -2.89
C VAL A 449 27.88 10.36 -2.66
N ASP A 450 28.91 10.49 -1.83
CA ASP A 450 29.63 11.75 -1.57
C ASP A 450 30.42 12.27 -2.80
N ALA A 451 30.53 11.46 -3.87
CA ALA A 451 31.14 11.91 -5.12
C ALA A 451 30.17 12.71 -6.00
N VAL A 452 28.87 12.69 -5.70
CA VAL A 452 27.86 13.50 -6.40
C VAL A 452 28.10 14.98 -6.07
N PRO A 453 28.39 15.86 -7.04
CA PRO A 453 28.63 17.27 -6.75
C PRO A 453 27.38 17.95 -6.17
N ASP A 454 27.54 18.69 -5.07
CA ASP A 454 26.46 19.43 -4.40
C ASP A 454 25.61 20.26 -5.38
N THR A 455 26.25 20.93 -6.35
CA THR A 455 25.55 21.76 -7.34
C THR A 455 24.66 20.96 -8.29
N GLU A 456 25.00 19.71 -8.59
CA GLU A 456 24.16 18.84 -9.42
C GLU A 456 23.00 18.24 -8.61
N LEU A 457 23.29 17.80 -7.38
CA LEU A 457 22.27 17.31 -6.45
C LEU A 457 21.22 18.40 -6.18
N TRP A 458 21.67 19.61 -5.84
CA TRP A 458 20.79 20.74 -5.54
C TRP A 458 19.94 21.13 -6.75
N ARG A 459 20.52 21.27 -7.95
CA ARG A 459 19.75 21.57 -9.17
C ARG A 459 18.73 20.50 -9.53
N SER A 460 19.08 19.22 -9.30
CA SER A 460 18.14 18.12 -9.49
C SER A 460 16.98 18.19 -8.47
N HIS A 461 17.28 18.57 -7.23
CA HIS A 461 16.25 18.80 -6.21
C HIS A 461 15.34 19.98 -6.55
N GLU A 462 15.89 21.15 -6.89
CA GLU A 462 15.14 22.36 -7.28
C GLU A 462 14.16 22.07 -8.42
N ARG A 463 14.60 21.36 -9.47
CA ARG A 463 13.73 20.98 -10.60
C ARG A 463 12.54 20.12 -10.15
N ARG A 464 12.76 19.18 -9.24
CA ARG A 464 11.70 18.30 -8.72
C ARG A 464 10.73 19.06 -7.82
N ARG A 465 11.23 20.03 -7.04
CA ARG A 465 10.39 20.95 -6.26
C ARG A 465 9.53 21.85 -7.16
N GLU A 466 10.11 22.39 -8.23
CA GLU A 466 9.36 23.12 -9.28
C GLU A 466 8.24 22.27 -9.88
N GLN A 467 8.53 21.01 -10.22
CA GLN A 467 7.53 20.06 -10.74
C GLN A 467 6.43 19.78 -9.71
N LEU A 468 6.77 19.62 -8.43
CA LEU A 468 5.79 19.45 -7.35
C LEU A 468 4.88 20.67 -7.21
N VAL A 469 5.43 21.88 -7.23
CA VAL A 469 4.63 23.11 -7.16
C VAL A 469 3.69 23.22 -8.36
N ALA A 470 4.18 22.97 -9.58
CA ALA A 470 3.35 22.98 -10.79
C ALA A 470 2.21 21.93 -10.70
N PHE A 471 2.54 20.72 -10.25
CA PHE A 471 1.56 19.65 -10.04
C PHE A 471 0.50 20.04 -8.99
N ALA A 472 0.93 20.62 -7.86
CA ALA A 472 0.03 21.04 -6.80
C ALA A 472 -0.93 22.15 -7.24
N ARG A 473 -0.45 23.13 -8.02
CA ARG A 473 -1.28 24.19 -8.61
C ARG A 473 -2.35 23.63 -9.55
N GLU A 474 -1.95 22.75 -10.48
CA GLU A 474 -2.89 22.13 -11.43
C GLU A 474 -3.95 21.29 -10.72
N ARG A 475 -3.52 20.51 -9.71
CA ARG A 475 -4.42 19.69 -8.91
C ARG A 475 -5.38 20.56 -8.09
N LEU A 476 -4.88 21.64 -7.49
CA LEU A 476 -5.68 22.61 -6.73
C LEU A 476 -6.73 23.30 -7.62
N ARG A 477 -6.34 23.70 -8.83
CA ARG A 477 -7.22 24.26 -9.85
C ARG A 477 -8.36 23.29 -10.18
N THR A 478 -8.02 22.04 -10.51
CA THR A 478 -9.00 20.97 -10.84
C THR A 478 -9.97 20.70 -9.68
N GLN A 479 -9.49 20.58 -8.43
CA GLN A 479 -10.37 20.32 -7.27
C GLN A 479 -11.27 21.53 -6.95
N LEU A 480 -10.85 22.77 -7.23
CA LEU A 480 -11.69 23.95 -7.07
C LEU A 480 -12.77 24.03 -8.15
N GLU A 481 -12.42 23.73 -9.41
CA GLU A 481 -13.38 23.63 -10.52
C GLU A 481 -14.47 22.59 -10.23
N HIS A 482 -14.09 21.38 -9.80
CA HIS A 482 -15.05 20.33 -9.43
C HIS A 482 -15.97 20.70 -8.27
N ARG A 483 -15.51 21.56 -7.35
CA ARG A 483 -16.33 22.08 -6.23
C ARG A 483 -17.23 23.25 -6.63
N GLY A 484 -17.10 23.76 -7.86
CA GLY A 484 -17.80 24.95 -8.30
C GLY A 484 -17.35 26.22 -7.57
N ALA A 485 -16.05 26.30 -7.24
CA ALA A 485 -15.48 27.48 -6.59
C ALA A 485 -15.61 28.74 -7.49
N PRO A 486 -15.65 29.95 -6.91
CA PRO A 486 -15.62 31.18 -7.68
C PRO A 486 -14.38 31.29 -8.57
N MET A 487 -14.50 31.93 -9.74
CA MET A 487 -13.39 32.06 -10.70
C MET A 487 -12.12 32.66 -10.09
N HIS A 488 -12.24 33.65 -9.21
CA HIS A 488 -11.09 34.28 -8.56
C HIS A 488 -10.33 33.33 -7.61
N GLU A 489 -10.99 32.32 -7.02
CA GLU A 489 -10.31 31.29 -6.23
C GLU A 489 -9.59 30.29 -7.14
N ILE A 490 -10.19 29.96 -8.29
CA ILE A 490 -9.58 29.08 -9.30
C ILE A 490 -8.33 29.75 -9.89
N GLU A 491 -8.41 31.04 -10.23
CA GLU A 491 -7.27 31.82 -10.72
C GLU A 491 -6.18 31.95 -9.64
N ALA A 492 -6.56 32.15 -8.37
CA ALA A 492 -5.59 32.20 -7.27
C ALA A 492 -4.80 30.89 -7.09
N ALA A 493 -5.34 29.75 -7.51
CA ALA A 493 -4.63 28.46 -7.46
C ALA A 493 -3.41 28.40 -8.38
N GLU A 494 -3.30 29.28 -9.38
CA GLU A 494 -2.12 29.38 -10.25
C GLU A 494 -0.95 30.10 -9.57
N GLU A 495 -1.24 30.86 -8.49
CA GLU A 495 -0.29 31.69 -7.76
C GLU A 495 0.03 31.18 -6.34
N VAL A 496 -0.49 30.00 -5.95
CA VAL A 496 -0.12 29.39 -4.66
C VAL A 496 1.25 28.72 -4.75
N LEU A 497 1.94 28.66 -3.62
CA LEU A 497 3.26 28.06 -3.45
C LEU A 497 4.35 28.76 -4.27
N ASP A 498 5.57 28.80 -3.75
CA ASP A 498 6.76 29.33 -4.42
C ASP A 498 7.74 28.17 -4.67
N PRO A 499 8.20 27.95 -5.92
CA PRO A 499 9.24 26.95 -6.22
C PRO A 499 10.59 27.20 -5.53
N GLU A 500 10.86 28.41 -5.07
CA GLU A 500 12.09 28.76 -4.33
C GLU A 500 11.94 28.59 -2.81
N ALA A 501 10.71 28.40 -2.31
CA ALA A 501 10.45 28.24 -0.88
C ALA A 501 10.71 26.82 -0.37
N LEU A 502 11.14 26.71 0.89
CA LEU A 502 11.27 25.44 1.59
C LEU A 502 9.89 24.79 1.74
N THR A 503 9.76 23.58 1.22
CA THR A 503 8.50 22.85 1.10
C THR A 503 8.45 21.70 2.09
N ILE A 504 7.55 21.80 3.06
CA ILE A 504 7.27 20.76 4.06
C ILE A 504 6.13 19.88 3.55
N GLY A 505 6.38 18.58 3.44
CA GLY A 505 5.37 17.58 3.08
C GLY A 505 4.74 16.89 4.29
N PHE A 506 3.42 16.78 4.29
CA PHE A 506 2.67 15.91 5.21
C PHE A 506 1.63 15.10 4.43
N ALA A 507 1.89 13.82 4.19
CA ALA A 507 0.86 12.95 3.62
C ALA A 507 0.75 11.56 4.24
N ARG A 508 -0.49 11.19 4.62
CA ARG A 508 -0.83 9.93 5.31
C ARG A 508 -2.34 9.80 5.53
N ARG A 509 -2.76 8.65 6.03
CA ARG A 509 -4.10 8.50 6.62
C ARG A 509 -4.29 9.50 7.77
N PHE A 510 -5.39 10.24 7.75
CA PHE A 510 -5.80 11.11 8.85
C PHE A 510 -6.41 10.29 9.98
N ALA A 511 -5.83 10.43 11.17
CA ALA A 511 -6.28 9.84 12.42
C ALA A 511 -5.80 10.71 13.60
N THR A 512 -6.49 10.63 14.74
CA THR A 512 -6.20 11.49 15.92
C THR A 512 -4.76 11.38 16.41
N TYR A 513 -4.20 10.17 16.45
CA TYR A 513 -2.84 9.94 16.92
C TYR A 513 -1.75 10.46 15.96
N LYS A 514 -2.07 10.74 14.68
CA LYS A 514 -1.13 11.27 13.68
C LYS A 514 -0.91 12.78 13.79
N ARG A 515 -1.79 13.49 14.53
CA ARG A 515 -1.67 14.91 14.90
C ARG A 515 -1.38 15.87 13.73
N ALA A 516 -2.13 15.72 12.64
CA ALA A 516 -1.96 16.56 11.44
C ALA A 516 -2.11 18.08 11.69
N THR A 517 -2.82 18.46 12.75
CA THR A 517 -3.07 19.86 13.14
C THR A 517 -2.14 20.36 14.27
N LEU A 518 -1.07 19.63 14.62
CA LEU A 518 -0.17 20.01 15.72
C LEU A 518 0.45 21.40 15.53
N LEU A 519 0.82 21.76 14.30
CA LEU A 519 1.32 23.10 13.97
C LEU A 519 0.28 24.19 14.28
N PHE A 520 -1.01 23.92 14.11
CA PHE A 520 -2.05 24.94 14.32
C PHE A 520 -2.30 25.29 15.80
N ARG A 521 -1.60 24.64 16.74
CA ARG A 521 -1.69 24.99 18.16
C ARG A 521 -1.14 26.39 18.47
N ASP A 522 -0.18 26.86 17.69
CA ASP A 522 0.40 28.21 17.83
C ASP A 522 0.35 28.95 16.49
N LEU A 523 -0.81 29.52 16.18
CA LEU A 523 -1.06 30.20 14.91
C LEU A 523 -0.18 31.44 14.71
N GLU A 524 0.20 32.12 15.79
CA GLU A 524 1.06 33.30 15.70
C GLU A 524 2.48 32.92 15.27
N ARG A 525 3.04 31.83 15.83
CA ARG A 525 4.31 31.28 15.35
C ARG A 525 4.19 30.78 13.91
N LEU A 526 3.12 30.07 13.57
CA LEU A 526 2.89 29.59 12.21
C LEU A 526 2.86 30.72 11.18
N LYS A 527 2.06 31.77 11.45
CA LYS A 527 1.92 32.91 10.54
C LYS A 527 3.24 33.63 10.35
N ARG A 528 4.03 33.81 11.42
CA ARG A 528 5.37 34.40 11.33
C ARG A 528 6.32 33.53 10.51
N LEU A 529 6.29 32.21 10.69
CA LEU A 529 7.14 31.28 9.93
C LEU A 529 6.82 31.32 8.44
N LEU A 530 5.54 31.20 8.07
CA LEU A 530 5.13 31.10 6.67
C LEU A 530 5.18 32.43 5.91
N ASN A 531 5.12 33.57 6.61
CA ASN A 531 5.19 34.91 6.00
C ASN A 531 6.60 35.56 6.13
N ASP A 532 7.63 34.82 6.55
CA ASP A 532 9.01 35.32 6.54
C ASP A 532 9.51 35.39 5.09
N THR A 533 9.68 36.60 4.56
CA THR A 533 10.12 36.82 3.17
C THR A 533 11.60 36.55 2.94
N ASP A 534 12.41 36.56 4.01
CA ASP A 534 13.85 36.29 3.92
C ASP A 534 14.13 34.77 4.01
N ARG A 535 13.20 34.01 4.61
CA ARG A 535 13.26 32.54 4.75
C ARG A 535 11.89 31.93 4.42
N PRO A 536 11.50 31.86 3.14
CA PRO A 536 10.17 31.44 2.75
C PRO A 536 9.93 29.95 3.01
N VAL A 537 8.81 29.63 3.66
CA VAL A 537 8.39 28.27 4.00
C VAL A 537 6.95 28.04 3.54
N GLN A 538 6.65 26.82 3.09
CA GLN A 538 5.31 26.39 2.68
C GLN A 538 5.03 24.93 3.07
N ILE A 539 3.76 24.55 3.12
CA ILE A 539 3.31 23.24 3.60
C ILE A 539 2.30 22.62 2.63
N LEU A 540 2.59 21.38 2.22
CA LEU A 540 1.71 20.54 1.41
C LEU A 540 1.12 19.42 2.26
N TYR A 541 -0.20 19.39 2.38
CA TYR A 541 -0.96 18.33 3.00
C TYR A 541 -1.62 17.42 1.96
N ALA A 542 -1.64 16.11 2.20
CA ALA A 542 -2.48 15.18 1.44
C ALA A 542 -2.88 13.97 2.28
N GLY A 543 -4.04 13.37 2.00
CA GLY A 543 -4.43 12.14 2.67
C GLY A 543 -5.93 11.98 2.88
N LYS A 544 -6.31 10.78 3.30
CA LYS A 544 -7.71 10.36 3.48
C LYS A 544 -8.00 10.03 4.94
N ALA A 545 -9.16 10.44 5.44
CA ALA A 545 -9.70 9.92 6.71
C ALA A 545 -10.57 8.69 6.42
N HIS A 546 -10.62 7.73 7.35
CA HIS A 546 -11.57 6.62 7.20
C HIS A 546 -13.01 7.16 7.18
N PRO A 547 -13.96 6.59 6.41
CA PRO A 547 -15.31 7.16 6.27
C PRO A 547 -16.07 7.32 7.59
N HIS A 548 -15.80 6.42 8.54
CA HIS A 548 -16.35 6.40 9.90
C HIS A 548 -15.50 7.15 10.94
N ASP A 549 -14.35 7.72 10.56
CA ASP A 549 -13.47 8.49 11.45
C ASP A 549 -13.81 9.99 11.35
N THR A 550 -14.85 10.39 12.09
CA THR A 550 -15.30 11.79 12.14
C THR A 550 -14.20 12.74 12.61
N ALA A 551 -13.34 12.31 13.53
CA ALA A 551 -12.25 13.16 14.05
C ALA A 551 -11.16 13.38 12.98
N GLY A 552 -10.80 12.33 12.24
CA GLY A 552 -9.90 12.46 11.09
C GLY A 552 -10.45 13.38 10.00
N LYS A 553 -11.75 13.31 9.70
CA LYS A 553 -12.42 14.23 8.76
C LYS A 553 -12.41 15.68 9.26
N GLU A 554 -12.57 15.88 10.57
CA GLU A 554 -12.51 17.22 11.16
C GLU A 554 -11.11 17.85 11.05
N PHE A 555 -10.03 17.06 11.18
CA PHE A 555 -8.68 17.56 10.91
C PHE A 555 -8.49 18.03 9.47
N ILE A 556 -9.01 17.28 8.49
CA ILE A 556 -9.00 17.71 7.07
C ILE A 556 -9.76 19.03 6.91
N ARG A 557 -10.93 19.15 7.53
CA ARG A 557 -11.71 20.39 7.52
C ARG A 557 -10.95 21.57 8.13
N GLN A 558 -10.25 21.36 9.25
CA GLN A 558 -9.43 22.40 9.90
C GLN A 558 -8.28 22.86 9.00
N ILE A 559 -7.54 21.93 8.39
CA ILE A 559 -6.44 22.24 7.46
C ILE A 559 -6.93 23.01 6.25
N THR A 560 -8.02 22.57 5.64
CA THR A 560 -8.58 23.22 4.45
C THR A 560 -9.18 24.58 4.78
N THR A 561 -9.72 24.78 5.98
CA THR A 561 -10.13 26.10 6.47
C THR A 561 -8.92 27.02 6.67
N MET A 562 -7.83 26.51 7.25
CA MET A 562 -6.60 27.27 7.46
C MET A 562 -5.92 27.65 6.13
N ALA A 563 -5.95 26.75 5.14
CA ALA A 563 -5.48 27.01 3.78
C ALA A 563 -6.28 28.10 3.04
N ARG A 564 -7.43 28.55 3.57
CA ARG A 564 -8.20 29.68 3.05
C ARG A 564 -7.95 30.99 3.80
N ASP A 565 -7.22 30.96 4.92
CA ASP A 565 -6.86 32.18 5.64
C ASP A 565 -6.04 33.10 4.71
N PRO A 566 -6.38 34.39 4.56
CA PRO A 566 -5.69 35.31 3.65
C PRO A 566 -4.17 35.41 3.88
N GLU A 567 -3.69 35.20 5.10
CA GLU A 567 -2.28 35.24 5.46
C GLU A 567 -1.56 33.90 5.22
N LEU A 568 -2.30 32.82 4.93
CA LEU A 568 -1.74 31.46 4.80
C LEU A 568 -2.04 30.80 3.45
N ARG A 569 -3.02 31.31 2.70
CA ARG A 569 -3.53 30.69 1.46
C ARG A 569 -2.50 30.52 0.34
N HIS A 570 -1.42 31.30 0.36
CA HIS A 570 -0.33 31.17 -0.60
C HIS A 570 0.72 30.13 -0.16
N HIS A 571 0.69 29.68 1.11
CA HIS A 571 1.71 28.85 1.73
C HIS A 571 1.21 27.47 2.16
N ILE A 572 -0.10 27.27 2.32
CA ILE A 572 -0.67 25.98 2.73
C ILE A 572 -1.61 25.46 1.65
N VAL A 573 -1.34 24.25 1.14
CA VAL A 573 -2.18 23.59 0.14
C VAL A 573 -2.56 22.18 0.63
N PHE A 574 -3.83 21.82 0.43
CA PHE A 574 -4.34 20.46 0.67
C PHE A 574 -4.73 19.80 -0.65
N LEU A 575 -4.04 18.71 -1.01
CA LEU A 575 -4.29 17.93 -2.21
C LEU A 575 -5.29 16.80 -1.93
N GLU A 576 -6.40 16.81 -2.68
CA GLU A 576 -7.47 15.81 -2.57
C GLU A 576 -7.10 14.48 -3.24
N ASP A 577 -7.69 13.41 -2.71
CA ASP A 577 -7.62 12.04 -3.26
C ASP A 577 -6.22 11.43 -3.33
N TYR A 578 -5.45 11.60 -2.24
CA TYR A 578 -4.11 11.02 -2.11
C TYR A 578 -4.03 9.55 -2.55
N ASP A 579 -3.21 9.30 -3.57
CA ASP A 579 -2.92 7.99 -4.16
C ASP A 579 -1.41 7.84 -4.43
N MET A 580 -1.01 6.79 -5.17
CA MET A 580 0.41 6.55 -5.46
C MET A 580 1.01 7.62 -6.40
N ASN A 581 0.20 8.25 -7.25
CA ASN A 581 0.69 9.32 -8.12
C ASN A 581 1.01 10.58 -7.33
N ILE A 582 0.07 11.04 -6.50
CA ILE A 582 0.31 12.19 -5.60
C ILE A 582 1.48 11.88 -4.64
N ALA A 583 1.56 10.65 -4.14
CA ALA A 583 2.68 10.22 -3.31
C ALA A 583 4.03 10.39 -4.01
N ARG A 584 4.16 9.97 -5.28
CA ARG A 584 5.40 10.15 -6.06
C ARG A 584 5.79 11.62 -6.16
N TYR A 585 4.89 12.49 -6.61
CA TYR A 585 5.19 13.94 -6.71
C TYR A 585 5.65 14.52 -5.37
N LEU A 586 4.97 14.17 -4.27
CA LEU A 586 5.35 14.65 -2.95
C LEU A 586 6.74 14.16 -2.55
N VAL A 587 7.00 12.85 -2.55
CA VAL A 587 8.29 12.31 -2.06
C VAL A 587 9.46 12.65 -2.98
N HIS A 588 9.20 13.01 -4.24
CA HIS A 588 10.22 13.48 -5.17
C HIS A 588 10.64 14.94 -4.94
N GLY A 589 9.72 15.80 -4.47
CA GLY A 589 9.91 17.26 -4.55
C GLY A 589 9.88 18.01 -3.22
N VAL A 590 9.55 17.37 -2.10
CA VAL A 590 9.59 18.02 -0.77
C VAL A 590 11.01 18.12 -0.24
N ASP A 591 11.32 19.23 0.45
CA ASP A 591 12.60 19.41 1.14
C ASP A 591 12.60 18.66 2.48
N VAL A 592 11.49 18.78 3.24
CA VAL A 592 11.33 18.16 4.57
C VAL A 592 10.03 17.36 4.66
N TRP A 593 10.13 16.10 5.06
CA TRP A 593 8.99 15.24 5.35
C TRP A 593 8.64 15.26 6.84
N LEU A 594 7.45 15.76 7.16
CA LEU A 594 6.99 15.91 8.54
C LEU A 594 6.23 14.67 9.02
N ASN A 595 6.62 14.15 10.18
CA ASN A 595 6.02 12.97 10.80
C ASN A 595 5.90 13.09 12.32
N ASN A 596 4.72 13.44 12.81
CA ASN A 596 4.50 13.73 14.24
C ASN A 596 3.41 12.86 14.91
N PRO A 597 3.41 11.53 14.77
CA PRO A 597 2.46 10.66 15.46
C PRO A 597 2.77 10.63 16.96
N ARG A 598 1.80 10.21 17.78
CA ARG A 598 2.04 9.95 19.20
C ARG A 598 2.85 8.66 19.34
N ARG A 599 4.01 8.72 20.01
CA ARG A 599 4.78 7.53 20.40
C ARG A 599 4.00 6.68 21.44
N PRO A 600 4.00 5.34 21.38
CA PRO A 600 4.53 4.45 20.33
C PRO A 600 3.42 3.94 19.38
N LYS A 601 2.55 4.83 18.89
CA LYS A 601 1.36 4.46 18.07
C LYS A 601 1.70 4.33 16.57
N GLU A 602 2.95 4.58 16.14
CA GLU A 602 3.45 4.25 14.81
C GLU A 602 4.17 2.90 14.81
N ALA A 603 3.66 1.91 14.08
CA ALA A 603 4.33 0.62 13.98
C ALA A 603 5.64 0.71 13.17
N SER A 604 5.67 1.47 12.08
CA SER A 604 6.86 1.66 11.26
C SER A 604 6.74 2.97 10.48
N GLY A 605 6.07 2.96 9.32
CA GLY A 605 5.78 4.14 8.51
C GLY A 605 6.71 4.30 7.31
N THR A 606 6.38 3.70 6.17
CA THR A 606 7.27 3.66 5.00
C THR A 606 7.39 4.97 4.22
N SER A 607 6.54 5.98 4.48
CA SER A 607 6.54 7.21 3.67
C SER A 607 7.84 8.02 3.80
N GLY A 608 8.42 8.09 5.00
CA GLY A 608 9.68 8.80 5.22
C GLY A 608 10.87 8.13 4.53
N MET A 609 10.84 6.79 4.41
CA MET A 609 11.86 6.02 3.70
C MET A 609 11.90 6.35 2.20
N LYS A 610 10.76 6.68 1.59
CA LYS A 610 10.65 7.03 0.16
C LYS A 610 11.33 8.36 -0.17
N VAL A 611 11.34 9.27 0.80
CA VAL A 611 11.87 10.63 0.63
C VAL A 611 13.42 10.61 0.60
N ILE A 612 14.05 9.70 1.33
CA ILE A 612 15.51 9.63 1.48
C ILE A 612 16.22 9.42 0.12
N TYR A 613 15.74 8.48 -0.70
CA TYR A 613 16.34 8.21 -2.01
C TYR A 613 16.19 9.37 -3.00
N ASN A 614 15.32 10.34 -2.68
CA ASN A 614 15.10 11.55 -3.44
C ASN A 614 15.86 12.75 -2.82
N GLY A 615 16.68 12.55 -1.79
CA GLY A 615 17.46 13.61 -1.15
C GLY A 615 16.65 14.57 -0.28
N GLY A 616 15.40 14.25 0.06
CA GLY A 616 14.64 14.99 1.06
C GLY A 616 14.96 14.51 2.47
N LEU A 617 14.77 15.38 3.46
CA LEU A 617 15.10 15.14 4.87
C LEU A 617 13.84 14.82 5.68
N ASN A 618 14.01 14.20 6.85
CA ASN A 618 12.88 13.89 7.74
C ASN A 618 12.92 14.77 8.99
N CYS A 619 11.76 15.30 9.38
CA CYS A 619 11.52 15.90 10.69
C CYS A 619 10.44 15.06 11.37
N SER A 620 10.82 14.22 12.33
CA SER A 620 9.93 13.19 12.85
C SER A 620 10.07 12.97 14.35
N ILE A 621 8.97 12.57 14.99
CA ILE A 621 9.02 11.96 16.32
C ILE A 621 9.86 10.67 16.22
N LEU A 622 10.67 10.39 17.23
CA LEU A 622 11.29 9.09 17.41
C LEU A 622 10.16 8.09 17.68
N ASP A 623 9.66 7.42 16.65
CA ASP A 623 8.65 6.37 16.69
C ASP A 623 8.70 5.60 15.36
N GLY A 624 8.13 4.39 15.33
CA GLY A 624 8.15 3.54 14.14
C GLY A 624 9.57 3.31 13.62
N TRP A 625 9.78 3.50 12.31
CA TRP A 625 11.10 3.30 11.69
C TRP A 625 12.12 4.41 12.02
N TRP A 626 11.65 5.62 12.35
CA TRP A 626 12.54 6.74 12.62
C TRP A 626 13.31 6.55 13.93
N ASP A 627 12.78 5.77 14.88
CA ASP A 627 13.49 5.37 16.10
C ASP A 627 14.77 4.56 15.79
N GLU A 628 14.83 3.92 14.62
CA GLU A 628 15.97 3.12 14.15
C GLU A 628 16.84 3.88 13.15
N GLY A 629 16.23 4.69 12.28
CA GLY A 629 16.88 5.38 11.18
C GLY A 629 17.39 6.79 11.50
N TYR A 630 17.07 7.35 12.66
CA TYR A 630 17.48 8.70 13.02
C TYR A 630 18.97 8.81 13.36
N ALA A 631 19.61 9.79 12.76
CA ALA A 631 20.84 10.39 13.24
C ALA A 631 20.77 11.92 13.03
N PRO A 632 21.46 12.74 13.86
CA PRO A 632 21.44 14.20 13.72
C PRO A 632 21.91 14.72 12.35
N GLU A 633 22.69 13.91 11.63
CA GLU A 633 23.22 14.25 10.31
C GLU A 633 22.20 14.05 9.17
N VAL A 634 21.10 13.33 9.41
CA VAL A 634 20.15 12.91 8.36
C VAL A 634 18.72 13.45 8.56
N GLY A 635 18.50 14.29 9.56
CA GLY A 635 17.22 14.94 9.82
C GLY A 635 17.07 15.38 11.28
N TRP A 636 15.82 15.57 11.70
CA TRP A 636 15.49 16.11 13.02
C TRP A 636 14.55 15.18 13.80
N ALA A 637 14.80 15.09 15.10
CA ALA A 637 13.94 14.40 16.05
C ALA A 637 13.06 15.39 16.81
N ILE A 638 11.75 15.16 16.82
CA ILE A 638 10.81 15.89 17.67
C ILE A 638 10.76 15.16 19.02
N GLY A 639 11.28 15.80 20.07
CA GLY A 639 11.42 15.21 21.41
C GLY A 639 12.60 14.24 21.50
N ASN A 640 12.70 13.51 22.62
CA ASN A 640 13.79 12.58 22.93
C ASN A 640 13.28 11.13 23.12
N GLY A 641 12.12 10.81 22.53
CA GLY A 641 11.51 9.48 22.63
C GLY A 641 10.73 9.25 23.93
N GLU A 642 10.21 10.32 24.53
CA GLU A 642 9.38 10.26 25.72
C GLU A 642 8.03 9.60 25.43
N GLU A 643 7.56 8.78 26.38
CA GLU A 643 6.22 8.19 26.34
C GLU A 643 5.34 8.87 27.38
N TYR A 644 4.18 9.34 26.95
CA TYR A 644 3.22 10.04 27.78
C TYR A 644 1.98 9.18 28.01
N PRO A 645 1.48 9.08 29.25
CA PRO A 645 0.18 8.50 29.52
C PRO A 645 -0.93 9.22 28.73
N GLU A 646 -2.01 8.51 28.41
CA GLU A 646 -3.09 9.07 27.60
C GLU A 646 -3.77 10.27 28.27
N GLU A 647 -3.84 10.30 29.60
CA GLU A 647 -4.34 11.44 30.37
C GLU A 647 -3.47 12.71 30.25
N GLN A 648 -2.23 12.59 29.76
CA GLN A 648 -1.31 13.71 29.52
C GLN A 648 -1.18 14.07 28.04
N ALA A 649 -2.07 13.56 27.18
CA ALA A 649 -2.02 13.77 25.73
C ALA A 649 -1.97 15.26 25.31
N ASP A 650 -2.71 16.14 25.99
CA ASP A 650 -2.71 17.58 25.73
C ASP A 650 -1.39 18.25 26.16
N HIS A 651 -0.79 17.79 27.25
CA HIS A 651 0.51 18.27 27.70
C HIS A 651 1.61 17.85 26.73
N GLN A 652 1.59 16.60 26.27
CA GLN A 652 2.48 16.10 25.21
C GLN A 652 2.38 16.99 23.97
N ASP A 653 1.15 17.25 23.48
CA ASP A 653 0.95 18.06 22.29
C ASP A 653 1.47 19.50 22.46
N TYR A 654 1.32 20.07 23.65
CA TYR A 654 1.93 21.36 23.96
C TYR A 654 3.45 21.31 23.87
N VAL A 655 4.10 20.40 24.62
CA VAL A 655 5.57 20.29 24.66
C VAL A 655 6.15 20.02 23.28
N GLU A 656 5.62 19.01 22.58
CA GLU A 656 6.15 18.62 21.27
C GLU A 656 5.82 19.63 20.18
N SER A 657 4.71 20.40 20.28
CA SER A 657 4.49 21.54 19.38
C SER A 657 5.56 22.63 19.56
N GLN A 658 5.96 22.93 20.80
CA GLN A 658 7.01 23.91 21.05
C GLN A 658 8.37 23.42 20.55
N THR A 659 8.68 22.13 20.74
CA THR A 659 9.89 21.51 20.19
C THR A 659 9.91 21.55 18.67
N LEU A 660 8.80 21.16 18.02
CA LEU A 660 8.68 21.22 16.56
C LEU A 660 8.90 22.64 16.04
N TYR A 661 8.28 23.65 16.66
CA TYR A 661 8.52 25.03 16.24
C TYR A 661 9.95 25.51 16.46
N ASN A 662 10.60 25.10 17.54
CA ASN A 662 12.01 25.47 17.75
C ASN A 662 12.89 24.88 16.65
N ILE A 663 12.66 23.63 16.26
CA ILE A 663 13.36 23.00 15.13
C ILE A 663 13.11 23.80 13.84
N LEU A 664 11.84 24.12 13.55
CA LEU A 664 11.45 24.85 12.34
C LEU A 664 11.89 26.33 12.28
N GLU A 665 12.20 26.95 13.41
CA GLU A 665 12.56 28.38 13.46
C GLU A 665 14.08 28.61 13.51
N TYR A 666 14.82 27.66 14.08
CA TYR A 666 16.24 27.81 14.40
C TYR A 666 17.16 26.84 13.67
N ASP A 667 16.67 25.67 13.24
CA ASP A 667 17.50 24.63 12.61
C ASP A 667 17.18 24.42 11.13
N ILE A 668 15.89 24.32 10.79
CA ILE A 668 15.35 24.28 9.42
C ILE A 668 15.10 25.72 8.96
#